data_AF-A0A484LIW9-F1
#
_entry.id   AF-A0A484LIW9-F1
#
_cell.length_a   1.000
_cell.length_b   1.000
_cell.length_c   1.000
_cell.angle_alpha   90.00
_cell.angle_beta   90.00
_cell.angle_gamma   90.00
#
_symmetry.space_group_name_H-M   'P 1'
#
loop_
_entity.id
_entity.type
_entity.pdbx_description
1 polymer ?
#
loop_
_entity_poly.entity_id
_entity_poly.type
_entity_poly.pdbx_seq_one_letter_code
_entity_poly.pdbx_strand_id
1 'polypeptide(L)'
;MYMAYGWPQVIPLMPGSCPSSQQIVYLKVTNGLLLVVSPIHIELWSSSQYRVRLAKYKRSSDSIRSEGENIQAVWSPDTKLVAVLTSSLHLQIFKVQFTEKKIQIGGKQPSGLFLANIGLLLNEQVPFAHENLTVSNIVSDNKHMLVGLSNGSLYNISWKGEFCGAVNIDVQFCDGSGATKHSNNMENDFASTGAEIDNAPSICKSQPSAVSHLEYSQPLRLLFALFSDGQLIACSVSKKGFRMAEHVKAEKRLGSGDAVCASVASEQQILAVGCKSGVVELYDLAESTSLIRSISLYDWGYSVEDTGAVNCIAWTADNSAFAVGWKLRGLSVWSVSGCRLMCTTRQAGLNSISSPAIKPNQECKYEPMMTGTSLVHWDEHGYRLYAVEEGSSERVIAFSFGKCCLNRGVSGTTYARQVIYGEDRLLVVQSEDTDELKILHINLPVSYISQNWPILHVAASKDGMYLAIAGLHGLILYDICHKKWRFFGDISQEQHIQCRGLLWMGKIVVVCNYDDSSNGYELLFYPRYHLDKSSLLCRKPLLAKPMVMDIYQEYILVTYCPFDVHIYHVKLFGELTPLSSPDLQLSTVRELSIMTAKCHPAAMHFLPEQLPRKTLTDDAISSPDKLVREPARCLILRTNGELSLLDLDEGRERELTDSVELFWVTCGQSEEKTTLIEEVSWLDYGHRGMQVWYPSPGLNSFKQEDFLQLDPELEFDREVYPLGLLPHAGVVVGVSQRMSFSASTEFPCFEPSPQAQTILHCLLRHLLQRDKDEQALRLAQLSAGKPHFPHYLEWLLFTVFEAEISGKSSRNNVTTLSSHGTITSLLDKTCDLIRNFPEYWDVVVSVARKTDGRHWADLFAAAGRSTELFEECFQRRWYRTAACYILVIAKLEGPAVSQYCALRLLQATLDESLYELAGELVRFLLRSGREYEPTPVNSEKLSPRFFGYFLFPSSYQRQSFDPKGPFKDQNAHVASVKNILESHASLLMSGKELSKLVAFAKGTQFDLVDYLRRERYGSARLENFALAFELIGQKLQMGTLQSRLDAEFLLAQMCSVKFKEWIVVLATLLRRSEVLFDLFRHDLRLWEAYSITLQSHPAFTEYHDLLASLEEKLSYPSNSENI
;
A
#
# COMPACT_ATOMS: atom_id res chain seq x y z
N MET A 1 -1.51 -12.39 1.87
CA MET A 1 -1.65 -10.95 1.56
C MET A 1 -3.04 -10.75 1.04
N TYR A 2 -3.75 -9.76 1.59
CA TYR A 2 -5.12 -9.40 1.23
C TYR A 2 -5.15 -7.92 0.86
N MET A 3 -5.89 -7.55 -0.19
CA MET A 3 -6.08 -6.15 -0.57
C MET A 3 -7.51 -5.94 -1.04
N ALA A 4 -8.20 -4.91 -0.56
CA ALA A 4 -9.58 -4.69 -0.94
C ALA A 4 -9.66 -4.11 -2.36
N TYR A 5 -10.63 -4.57 -3.14
CA TYR A 5 -10.87 -4.06 -4.47
C TYR A 5 -12.37 -3.91 -4.78
N GLY A 6 -12.70 -2.86 -5.53
CA GLY A 6 -14.06 -2.58 -5.97
C GLY A 6 -14.92 -1.88 -4.90
N TRP A 7 -16.22 -1.87 -5.15
CA TRP A 7 -17.21 -1.21 -4.30
C TRP A 7 -17.73 -2.16 -3.21
N PRO A 8 -17.88 -1.70 -1.95
CA PRO A 8 -18.55 -2.47 -0.91
C PRO A 8 -19.97 -2.83 -1.34
N GLN A 9 -20.37 -4.06 -1.08
CA GLN A 9 -21.68 -4.59 -1.45
C GLN A 9 -22.58 -4.61 -0.23
N VAL A 10 -23.81 -4.14 -0.39
CA VAL A 10 -24.79 -4.10 0.70
C VAL A 10 -25.73 -5.29 0.57
N ILE A 11 -25.80 -6.10 1.62
CA ILE A 11 -26.81 -7.16 1.78
C ILE A 11 -27.95 -6.58 2.61
N PRO A 12 -29.12 -6.31 2.02
CA PRO A 12 -30.25 -5.77 2.74
C PRO A 12 -30.88 -6.84 3.63
N LEU A 13 -31.04 -6.51 4.89
CA LEU A 13 -31.80 -7.29 5.88
C LEU A 13 -33.22 -6.74 6.00
N MET A 14 -34.09 -7.53 6.60
CA MET A 14 -35.46 -7.08 6.87
C MET A 14 -35.47 -5.95 7.93
N PRO A 15 -36.17 -4.84 7.67
CA PRO A 15 -36.31 -3.78 8.67
C PRO A 15 -37.04 -4.30 9.91
N GLY A 16 -36.48 -3.98 11.08
CA GLY A 16 -37.09 -4.28 12.38
C GLY A 16 -38.21 -3.30 12.68
N SER A 17 -39.36 -3.80 13.17
CA SER A 17 -40.51 -2.94 13.54
C SER A 17 -40.41 -2.35 14.95
N CYS A 18 -39.27 -2.48 15.65
CA CYS A 18 -39.09 -2.06 17.04
C CYS A 18 -37.70 -1.43 17.27
N PRO A 19 -37.58 -0.28 17.97
CA PRO A 19 -36.34 0.50 18.07
C PRO A 19 -35.45 0.25 19.31
N SER A 20 -35.74 -0.73 20.18
CA SER A 20 -35.03 -0.92 21.46
C SER A 20 -33.56 -1.30 21.31
N SER A 21 -33.22 -2.15 20.34
CA SER A 21 -31.85 -2.56 20.02
C SER A 21 -31.67 -2.59 18.49
N GLN A 22 -30.91 -1.64 17.93
CA GLN A 22 -30.63 -1.56 16.49
C GLN A 22 -29.38 -2.36 16.08
N GLN A 23 -29.04 -3.40 16.83
CA GLN A 23 -27.79 -4.15 16.65
C GLN A 23 -28.07 -5.57 16.17
N ILE A 24 -27.32 -6.00 15.15
CA ILE A 24 -27.29 -7.41 14.74
C ILE A 24 -26.61 -8.21 15.85
N VAL A 25 -27.26 -9.28 16.29
CA VAL A 25 -26.86 -10.08 17.46
C VAL A 25 -25.72 -11.03 17.10
N TYR A 26 -25.80 -11.69 15.95
CA TYR A 26 -24.84 -12.70 15.56
C TYR A 26 -24.67 -12.75 14.05
N LEU A 27 -23.41 -12.89 13.64
CA LEU A 27 -22.98 -13.00 12.24
C LEU A 27 -21.95 -14.14 12.16
N LYS A 28 -22.22 -15.15 11.34
CA LYS A 28 -21.26 -16.24 11.11
C LYS A 28 -21.34 -16.76 9.69
N VAL A 29 -20.18 -16.92 9.06
CA VAL A 29 -20.02 -17.59 7.77
C VAL A 29 -19.35 -18.94 7.99
N THR A 30 -19.98 -20.01 7.52
CA THR A 30 -19.45 -21.38 7.57
C THR A 30 -20.00 -22.18 6.40
N ASN A 31 -19.18 -23.00 5.74
CA ASN A 31 -19.58 -23.92 4.65
C ASN A 31 -20.38 -23.22 3.53
N GLY A 32 -19.92 -22.07 3.04
CA GLY A 32 -20.61 -21.32 1.99
C GLY A 32 -21.97 -20.71 2.36
N LEU A 33 -22.30 -20.64 3.65
CA LEU A 33 -23.54 -20.09 4.20
C LEU A 33 -23.24 -18.95 5.17
N LEU A 34 -24.05 -17.90 5.13
CA LEU A 34 -24.02 -16.75 6.03
C LEU A 34 -25.28 -16.77 6.90
N LEU A 35 -25.12 -16.93 8.21
CA LEU A 35 -26.19 -16.83 9.20
C LEU A 35 -26.19 -15.44 9.83
N VAL A 36 -27.34 -14.78 9.80
CA VAL A 36 -27.58 -13.49 10.43
C VAL A 36 -28.71 -13.65 11.45
N VAL A 37 -28.43 -13.33 12.71
CA VAL A 37 -29.45 -13.27 13.78
C VAL A 37 -29.64 -11.82 14.17
N SER A 38 -30.86 -11.33 14.00
CA SER A 38 -31.29 -10.03 14.49
C SER A 38 -32.11 -10.18 15.78
N PRO A 39 -32.46 -9.08 16.47
CA PRO A 39 -33.27 -9.13 17.69
C PRO A 39 -34.62 -9.85 17.54
N ILE A 40 -35.18 -9.89 16.32
CA ILE A 40 -36.54 -10.41 16.06
C ILE A 40 -36.62 -11.53 15.02
N HIS A 41 -35.56 -11.77 14.25
CA HIS A 41 -35.59 -12.73 13.14
C HIS A 41 -34.22 -13.37 12.89
N ILE A 42 -34.23 -14.48 12.17
CA ILE A 42 -33.05 -15.24 11.74
C ILE A 42 -33.11 -15.35 10.21
N GLU A 43 -32.03 -15.01 9.54
CA GLU A 43 -31.89 -15.15 8.09
C GLU A 43 -30.67 -15.98 7.74
N LEU A 44 -30.83 -16.87 6.75
CA LEU A 44 -29.75 -17.68 6.19
C LEU A 44 -29.57 -17.28 4.73
N TRP A 45 -28.34 -16.91 4.38
CA TRP A 45 -27.92 -16.47 3.05
C TRP A 45 -26.84 -17.40 2.50
N SER A 46 -26.72 -17.49 1.18
CA SER A 46 -25.54 -18.08 0.55
C SER A 46 -24.39 -17.06 0.55
N SER A 47 -23.20 -17.46 0.96
CA SER A 47 -22.00 -16.59 1.04
C SER A 47 -21.04 -16.73 -0.15
N SER A 48 -21.35 -17.66 -1.07
CA SER A 48 -20.54 -18.03 -2.25
C SER A 48 -20.72 -17.06 -3.45
N GLN A 49 -20.50 -17.55 -4.69
CA GLN A 49 -20.66 -16.79 -5.93
C GLN A 49 -21.99 -16.02 -5.99
N TYR A 50 -23.07 -16.63 -5.53
CA TYR A 50 -24.39 -16.01 -5.50
C TYR A 50 -24.79 -15.66 -4.07
N ARG A 51 -25.39 -14.48 -3.88
CA ARG A 51 -25.82 -13.96 -2.58
C ARG A 51 -27.34 -13.96 -2.48
N VAL A 52 -27.91 -15.13 -2.23
CA VAL A 52 -29.35 -15.35 -2.22
C VAL A 52 -29.79 -15.75 -0.82
N ARG A 53 -30.91 -15.22 -0.37
CA ARG A 53 -31.53 -15.64 0.90
C ARG A 53 -32.14 -17.02 0.73
N LEU A 54 -31.63 -17.99 1.50
CA LEU A 54 -32.02 -19.40 1.44
C LEU A 54 -33.15 -19.73 2.41
N ALA A 55 -33.13 -19.12 3.60
CA ALA A 55 -34.15 -19.33 4.62
C ALA A 55 -34.39 -18.06 5.44
N LYS A 56 -35.56 -18.01 6.06
CA LYS A 56 -35.95 -16.95 6.98
C LYS A 56 -36.86 -17.51 8.06
N TYR A 57 -36.64 -17.08 9.29
CA TYR A 57 -37.53 -17.30 10.41
C TYR A 57 -37.78 -15.99 11.13
N LYS A 58 -39.05 -15.58 11.27
CA LYS A 58 -39.45 -14.36 11.99
C LYS A 58 -40.23 -14.77 13.23
N ARG A 59 -39.85 -14.26 14.40
CA ARG A 59 -40.59 -14.50 15.65
C ARG A 59 -41.92 -13.75 15.64
N SER A 60 -42.93 -14.33 16.29
CA SER A 60 -44.23 -13.68 16.47
C SER A 60 -44.12 -12.53 17.49
N SER A 61 -45.02 -11.56 17.40
CA SER A 61 -45.10 -10.46 18.38
C SER A 61 -45.29 -10.96 19.80
N ASP A 62 -46.02 -12.06 19.96
CA ASP A 62 -46.34 -12.63 21.27
C ASP A 62 -45.11 -13.28 21.89
N SER A 63 -44.33 -14.04 21.11
CA SER A 63 -43.04 -14.63 21.52
C SER A 63 -42.04 -13.54 21.96
N ILE A 64 -41.96 -12.43 21.22
CA ILE A 64 -41.08 -11.30 21.58
C ILE A 64 -41.53 -10.64 22.90
N ARG A 65 -42.84 -10.54 23.16
CA ARG A 65 -43.35 -9.97 24.41
C ARG A 65 -43.16 -10.88 25.61
N SER A 66 -43.30 -12.19 25.45
CA SER A 66 -43.22 -13.15 26.55
C SER A 66 -41.79 -13.58 26.88
N GLU A 67 -40.96 -13.79 25.85
CA GLU A 67 -39.60 -14.34 26.00
C GLU A 67 -38.53 -13.25 25.78
N GLY A 68 -38.92 -12.10 25.23
CA GLY A 68 -38.01 -10.99 24.94
C GLY A 68 -37.21 -11.16 23.63
N GLU A 69 -36.46 -10.12 23.28
CA GLU A 69 -35.60 -10.05 22.08
C GLU A 69 -34.42 -11.05 22.14
N ASN A 70 -33.89 -11.43 20.98
CA ASN A 70 -32.66 -12.23 20.90
C ASN A 70 -31.46 -11.39 21.36
N ILE A 71 -30.60 -11.91 22.26
CA ILE A 71 -29.40 -11.21 22.75
C ILE A 71 -28.10 -11.92 22.35
N GLN A 72 -28.06 -13.25 22.41
CA GLN A 72 -26.89 -14.04 22.04
C GLN A 72 -27.28 -15.18 21.13
N ALA A 73 -26.38 -15.60 20.25
CA ALA A 73 -26.57 -16.81 19.46
C ALA A 73 -25.25 -17.51 19.18
N VAL A 74 -25.34 -18.81 18.91
CA VAL A 74 -24.23 -19.62 18.42
C VAL A 74 -24.73 -20.59 17.37
N TRP A 75 -23.93 -20.81 16.34
CA TRP A 75 -24.21 -21.81 15.33
C TRP A 75 -23.34 -23.05 15.56
N SER A 76 -23.96 -24.22 15.48
CA SER A 76 -23.25 -25.48 15.65
C SER A 76 -22.17 -25.65 14.58
N PRO A 77 -21.01 -26.25 14.91
CA PRO A 77 -19.94 -26.46 13.93
C PRO A 77 -20.36 -27.33 12.74
N ASP A 78 -21.37 -28.19 12.92
CA ASP A 78 -21.94 -29.00 11.85
C ASP A 78 -22.99 -28.27 10.99
N THR A 79 -23.23 -26.98 11.27
CA THR A 79 -24.16 -26.07 10.57
C THR A 79 -25.65 -26.42 10.66
N LYS A 80 -26.03 -27.39 11.50
CA LYS A 80 -27.43 -27.89 11.57
C LYS A 80 -28.29 -27.23 12.62
N LEU A 81 -27.72 -26.76 13.72
CA LEU A 81 -28.46 -26.25 14.88
C LEU A 81 -28.01 -24.83 15.23
N VAL A 82 -28.96 -23.93 15.45
CA VAL A 82 -28.71 -22.56 15.90
C VAL A 82 -29.30 -22.42 17.30
N ALA A 83 -28.48 -22.08 18.29
CA ALA A 83 -28.96 -21.76 19.62
C ALA A 83 -29.03 -20.24 19.78
N VAL A 84 -30.12 -19.75 20.37
CA VAL A 84 -30.37 -18.33 20.63
C VAL A 84 -30.80 -18.17 22.08
N LEU A 85 -30.17 -17.25 22.79
CA LEU A 85 -30.55 -16.83 24.13
C LEU A 85 -31.25 -15.47 24.07
N THR A 86 -32.40 -15.38 24.71
CA THR A 86 -33.26 -14.19 24.72
C THR A 86 -33.05 -13.32 25.96
N SER A 87 -33.56 -12.09 25.94
CA SER A 87 -33.51 -11.13 27.05
C SER A 87 -34.21 -11.59 28.31
N SER A 88 -35.25 -12.44 28.20
CA SER A 88 -35.88 -13.08 29.36
C SER A 88 -35.23 -14.43 29.70
N LEU A 89 -33.99 -14.66 29.26
CA LEU A 89 -33.19 -15.85 29.54
C LEU A 89 -33.89 -17.16 29.13
N HIS A 90 -34.55 -17.17 27.98
CA HIS A 90 -35.00 -18.40 27.32
C HIS A 90 -33.98 -18.85 26.28
N LEU A 91 -33.61 -20.13 26.32
CA LEU A 91 -32.79 -20.81 25.33
C LEU A 91 -33.68 -21.42 24.25
N GLN A 92 -33.48 -20.96 23.01
CA GLN A 92 -34.18 -21.44 21.82
C GLN A 92 -33.21 -22.17 20.89
N ILE A 93 -33.50 -23.42 20.56
CA ILE A 93 -32.70 -24.20 19.60
C ILE A 93 -33.50 -24.36 18.31
N PHE A 94 -32.93 -23.89 17.20
CA PHE A 94 -33.48 -24.00 15.87
C PHE A 94 -32.73 -25.04 15.04
N LYS A 95 -33.44 -25.74 14.16
CA LYS A 95 -32.87 -26.67 13.18
C LYS A 95 -32.91 -26.07 11.79
N VAL A 96 -31.78 -26.11 11.11
CA VAL A 96 -31.64 -25.76 9.70
C VAL A 96 -31.78 -27.02 8.86
N GLN A 97 -32.75 -27.05 7.94
CA GLN A 97 -32.98 -28.18 7.04
C GLN A 97 -33.08 -27.71 5.59
N PHE A 98 -32.23 -28.24 4.71
CA PHE A 98 -32.30 -27.99 3.28
C PHE A 98 -33.43 -28.81 2.64
N THR A 99 -34.18 -28.18 1.74
CA THR A 99 -35.26 -28.80 0.97
C THR A 99 -34.76 -29.20 -0.41
N GLU A 100 -35.47 -30.07 -1.12
CA GLU A 100 -35.11 -30.47 -2.49
C GLU A 100 -35.42 -29.39 -3.56
N LYS A 101 -36.06 -28.28 -3.15
CA LYS A 101 -36.43 -27.19 -4.07
C LYS A 101 -35.20 -26.38 -4.46
N LYS A 102 -34.76 -26.55 -5.71
CA LYS A 102 -33.64 -25.78 -6.29
C LYS A 102 -34.05 -24.34 -6.60
N ILE A 103 -33.15 -23.41 -6.34
CA ILE A 103 -33.30 -22.00 -6.71
C ILE A 103 -32.79 -21.83 -8.14
N GLN A 104 -33.54 -21.16 -9.01
CA GLN A 104 -33.02 -20.75 -10.32
C GLN A 104 -32.54 -19.31 -10.23
N ILE A 105 -31.25 -19.12 -10.48
CA ILE A 105 -30.63 -17.80 -10.57
C ILE A 105 -30.48 -17.52 -12.06
N GLY A 106 -30.84 -16.31 -12.51
CA GLY A 106 -30.97 -15.97 -13.93
C GLY A 106 -29.81 -16.49 -14.80
N GLY A 107 -30.14 -17.28 -15.82
CA GLY A 107 -29.19 -17.97 -16.69
C GLY A 107 -29.73 -19.32 -17.16
N LYS A 108 -29.12 -19.92 -18.21
CA LYS A 108 -29.51 -21.25 -18.72
C LYS A 108 -28.96 -22.43 -17.89
N GLN A 109 -28.19 -22.17 -16.82
CA GLN A 109 -27.58 -23.23 -16.02
C GLN A 109 -28.29 -23.42 -14.67
N PRO A 110 -28.49 -24.68 -14.22
CA PRO A 110 -29.11 -24.95 -12.92
C PRO A 110 -28.16 -24.52 -11.79
N SER A 111 -28.65 -23.73 -10.84
CA SER A 111 -27.87 -23.44 -9.64
C SER A 111 -27.84 -24.67 -8.72
N GLY A 112 -26.71 -24.92 -8.06
CA GLY A 112 -26.57 -25.94 -7.01
C GLY A 112 -27.19 -25.55 -5.66
N LEU A 113 -27.96 -24.46 -5.60
CA LEU A 113 -28.50 -23.90 -4.36
C LEU A 113 -29.91 -24.41 -4.08
N PHE A 114 -30.15 -24.76 -2.81
CA PHE A 114 -31.40 -25.30 -2.32
C PHE A 114 -32.04 -24.35 -1.30
N LEU A 115 -33.36 -24.23 -1.33
CA LEU A 115 -34.09 -23.52 -0.27
C LEU A 115 -33.93 -24.26 1.06
N ALA A 116 -33.76 -23.52 2.14
CA ALA A 116 -33.67 -24.06 3.49
C ALA A 116 -34.87 -23.62 4.33
N ASN A 117 -35.17 -24.41 5.37
CA ASN A 117 -36.16 -24.09 6.38
C ASN A 117 -35.48 -24.03 7.76
N ILE A 118 -35.91 -23.08 8.59
CA ILE A 118 -35.44 -22.92 9.97
C ILE A 118 -36.66 -23.17 10.87
N GLY A 119 -36.59 -24.25 11.66
CA GLY A 119 -37.67 -24.64 12.57
C GLY A 119 -37.23 -24.63 14.02
N LEU A 120 -38.08 -24.14 14.94
CA LEU A 120 -37.84 -24.19 16.37
C LEU A 120 -37.99 -25.63 16.88
N LEU A 121 -36.98 -26.15 17.58
CA LEU A 121 -36.98 -27.48 18.20
C LEU A 121 -37.25 -27.44 19.70
N LEU A 122 -36.60 -26.51 20.41
CA LEU A 122 -36.62 -26.42 21.86
C LEU A 122 -36.72 -24.96 22.27
N ASN A 123 -37.51 -24.71 23.32
CA ASN A 123 -37.67 -23.40 23.95
C ASN A 123 -37.85 -23.63 25.45
N GLU A 124 -36.80 -23.40 26.22
CA GLU A 124 -36.81 -23.59 27.67
C GLU A 124 -36.16 -22.41 28.38
N GLN A 125 -36.69 -22.04 29.55
CA GLN A 125 -36.09 -21.02 30.39
C GLN A 125 -34.88 -21.59 31.12
N VAL A 126 -33.75 -20.87 31.10
CA VAL A 126 -32.53 -21.39 31.77
C VAL A 126 -32.71 -21.42 33.29
N PRO A 127 -32.09 -22.40 34.00
CA PRO A 127 -32.31 -22.60 35.43
C PRO A 127 -31.96 -21.39 36.32
N PHE A 128 -30.96 -20.59 35.89
CA PHE A 128 -30.47 -19.43 36.62
C PHE A 128 -31.19 -18.11 36.27
N ALA A 129 -32.30 -18.16 35.53
CA ALA A 129 -33.03 -16.95 35.12
C ALA A 129 -33.53 -16.08 36.29
N HIS A 130 -33.68 -16.67 37.48
CA HIS A 130 -34.19 -15.99 38.68
C HIS A 130 -33.07 -15.34 39.52
N GLU A 131 -31.80 -15.54 39.14
CA GLU A 131 -30.63 -15.10 39.92
C GLU A 131 -30.08 -13.72 39.49
N ASN A 132 -30.80 -12.98 38.61
CA ASN A 132 -30.37 -11.69 38.04
C ASN A 132 -28.96 -11.71 37.43
N LEU A 133 -28.52 -12.85 36.90
CA LEU A 133 -27.22 -13.00 36.27
C LEU A 133 -27.26 -12.52 34.81
N THR A 134 -26.29 -11.70 34.42
CA THR A 134 -26.03 -11.43 33.00
C THR A 134 -25.13 -12.51 32.41
N VAL A 135 -25.23 -12.66 31.09
CA VAL A 135 -24.62 -13.73 30.31
C VAL A 135 -23.65 -13.14 29.28
N SER A 136 -22.48 -13.76 29.12
CA SER A 136 -21.51 -13.46 28.06
C SER A 136 -21.94 -14.02 26.69
N ASN A 137 -21.04 -13.98 25.70
CA ASN A 137 -21.23 -14.74 24.46
C ASN A 137 -21.24 -16.27 24.69
N ILE A 138 -21.80 -17.00 23.72
CA ILE A 138 -21.90 -18.46 23.74
C ILE A 138 -20.81 -19.05 22.85
N VAL A 139 -20.07 -20.02 23.39
CA VAL A 139 -19.06 -20.80 22.68
C VAL A 139 -19.52 -22.25 22.62
N SER A 140 -19.24 -22.97 21.54
CA SER A 140 -19.73 -24.35 21.38
C SER A 140 -18.67 -25.31 20.85
N ASP A 141 -18.77 -26.55 21.30
CA ASP A 141 -18.20 -27.72 20.61
C ASP A 141 -19.33 -28.50 19.89
N ASN A 142 -19.01 -29.67 19.32
CA ASN A 142 -19.97 -30.50 18.59
C ASN A 142 -21.12 -31.07 19.45
N LYS A 143 -21.07 -30.98 20.78
CA LYS A 143 -22.00 -31.66 21.71
C LYS A 143 -22.57 -30.73 22.80
N HIS A 144 -21.81 -29.72 23.20
CA HIS A 144 -22.05 -28.84 24.32
C HIS A 144 -21.77 -27.38 23.94
N MET A 145 -22.40 -26.48 24.68
CA MET A 145 -22.30 -25.04 24.63
C MET A 145 -21.86 -24.55 26.01
N LEU A 146 -20.95 -23.59 26.03
CA LEU A 146 -20.49 -22.92 27.23
C LEU A 146 -20.90 -21.46 27.19
N VAL A 147 -21.29 -20.98 28.36
CA VAL A 147 -21.80 -19.63 28.58
C VAL A 147 -21.13 -19.06 29.82
N GLY A 148 -20.54 -17.88 29.74
CA GLY A 148 -19.99 -17.18 30.90
C GLY A 148 -21.08 -16.42 31.65
N LEU A 149 -21.00 -16.42 32.98
CA LEU A 149 -21.94 -15.74 33.86
C LEU A 149 -21.29 -14.57 34.60
N SER A 150 -22.11 -13.61 34.99
CA SER A 150 -21.67 -12.42 35.76
C SER A 150 -21.04 -12.71 37.12
N ASN A 151 -21.23 -13.90 37.67
CA ASN A 151 -20.60 -14.36 38.91
C ASN A 151 -19.20 -14.97 38.69
N GLY A 152 -18.66 -14.92 37.47
CA GLY A 152 -17.35 -15.47 37.10
C GLY A 152 -17.34 -16.96 36.74
N SER A 153 -18.49 -17.63 36.82
CA SER A 153 -18.62 -19.06 36.49
C SER A 153 -18.96 -19.30 35.02
N LEU A 154 -18.64 -20.49 34.53
CA LEU A 154 -18.99 -21.00 33.21
C LEU A 154 -20.14 -22.02 33.33
N TYR A 155 -21.22 -21.81 32.61
CA TYR A 155 -22.36 -22.71 32.56
C TYR A 155 -22.34 -23.59 31.31
N ASN A 156 -22.51 -24.89 31.49
CA ASN A 156 -22.47 -25.88 30.41
C ASN A 156 -23.89 -26.36 30.03
N ILE A 157 -24.20 -26.35 28.73
CA ILE A 157 -25.51 -26.69 28.18
C ILE A 157 -25.29 -27.65 27.00
N SER A 158 -26.02 -28.77 26.92
CA SER A 158 -25.92 -29.65 25.75
C SER A 158 -26.74 -29.11 24.56
N TRP A 159 -26.35 -29.44 23.33
CA TRP A 159 -27.16 -29.15 22.13
C TRP A 159 -28.54 -29.84 22.12
N LYS A 160 -28.79 -30.75 23.08
CA LYS A 160 -30.10 -31.38 23.30
C LYS A 160 -30.99 -30.60 24.28
N GLY A 161 -30.48 -29.54 24.89
CA GLY A 161 -31.18 -28.77 25.93
C GLY A 161 -30.98 -29.28 27.36
N GLU A 162 -30.02 -30.18 27.60
CA GLU A 162 -29.73 -30.63 28.97
C GLU A 162 -28.79 -29.63 29.67
N PHE A 163 -29.17 -29.14 30.85
CA PHE A 163 -28.39 -28.19 31.65
C PHE A 163 -27.39 -28.94 32.56
N CYS A 164 -26.09 -28.81 32.31
CA CYS A 164 -25.04 -29.60 32.95
C CYS A 164 -24.39 -28.92 34.18
N GLY A 165 -24.87 -27.75 34.61
CA GLY A 165 -24.39 -27.03 35.80
C GLY A 165 -23.29 -25.97 35.53
N ALA A 166 -22.94 -25.22 36.59
CA ALA A 166 -21.95 -24.16 36.58
C ALA A 166 -20.58 -24.65 37.08
N VAL A 167 -19.50 -24.17 36.46
CA VAL A 167 -18.10 -24.49 36.77
C VAL A 167 -17.34 -23.20 37.05
N ASN A 168 -16.58 -23.16 38.15
CA ASN A 168 -15.72 -22.02 38.46
C ASN A 168 -14.32 -22.22 37.88
N ILE A 169 -13.71 -21.12 37.39
CA ILE A 169 -12.31 -21.11 36.96
C ILE A 169 -11.47 -20.83 38.21
N ASP A 170 -10.75 -21.84 38.71
CA ASP A 170 -9.81 -21.65 39.83
C ASP A 170 -8.57 -20.87 39.36
N VAL A 171 -8.50 -19.59 39.71
CA VAL A 171 -7.37 -18.70 39.41
C VAL A 171 -6.42 -18.70 40.60
N GLN A 172 -5.54 -19.71 40.71
CA GLN A 172 -4.42 -19.71 41.66
C GLN A 172 -3.10 -19.55 40.92
N PHE A 173 -2.51 -18.35 40.98
CA PHE A 173 -1.15 -18.12 40.49
C PHE A 173 -0.18 -18.19 41.68
N CYS A 174 0.79 -19.10 41.63
CA CYS A 174 1.94 -19.05 42.53
C CYS A 174 2.90 -17.98 41.99
N ASP A 175 3.02 -16.83 42.67
CA ASP A 175 4.02 -15.83 42.36
C ASP A 175 5.44 -16.40 42.58
N GLY A 176 6.07 -16.83 41.50
CA GLY A 176 7.48 -17.21 41.47
C GLY A 176 8.38 -15.99 41.46
N SER A 177 8.41 -15.20 42.54
CA SER A 177 9.48 -14.23 42.79
C SER A 177 10.13 -14.52 44.15
N GLY A 178 11.04 -15.48 44.13
CA GLY A 178 11.82 -15.88 45.29
C GLY A 178 12.94 -16.79 44.84
N ALA A 179 14.12 -16.22 44.65
CA ALA A 179 15.34 -16.92 44.28
C ALA A 179 15.56 -18.16 45.18
N THR A 180 15.56 -19.35 44.58
CA THR A 180 16.00 -20.58 45.23
C THR A 180 17.52 -20.58 45.34
N LYS A 181 18.04 -20.03 46.43
CA LYS A 181 19.25 -20.58 47.06
C LYS A 181 18.83 -21.86 47.78
N HIS A 182 19.17 -22.99 47.20
CA HIS A 182 19.12 -24.26 47.92
C HIS A 182 20.22 -24.26 48.98
N SER A 183 19.82 -24.35 50.25
CA SER A 183 20.62 -25.02 51.27
C SER A 183 19.72 -25.91 52.10
N ASN A 184 20.09 -27.19 52.10
CA ASN A 184 19.52 -28.28 52.87
C ASN A 184 19.38 -27.93 54.36
N ASN A 185 18.33 -28.44 55.00
CA ASN A 185 18.49 -29.26 56.21
C ASN A 185 17.23 -30.08 56.45
N MET A 186 17.42 -31.41 56.51
CA MET A 186 16.53 -32.31 57.24
C MET A 186 16.65 -32.00 58.73
N GLU A 187 15.55 -32.05 59.48
CA GLU A 187 15.46 -32.83 60.72
C GLU A 187 14.04 -32.87 61.28
N ASN A 188 13.79 -33.95 62.02
CA ASN A 188 12.53 -34.47 62.51
C ASN A 188 11.92 -33.69 63.71
N ASP A 189 10.63 -34.01 63.91
CA ASP A 189 10.04 -34.45 65.19
C ASP A 189 9.31 -33.48 66.15
N PHE A 190 8.18 -34.04 66.62
CA PHE A 190 7.37 -33.80 67.82
C PHE A 190 6.33 -32.67 67.90
N ALA A 191 5.10 -33.13 68.14
CA ALA A 191 3.94 -32.40 68.60
C ALA A 191 4.10 -31.89 70.04
N SER A 192 3.62 -30.68 70.33
CA SER A 192 2.92 -30.37 71.58
C SER A 192 2.17 -29.03 71.52
N THR A 193 1.06 -29.04 72.23
CA THR A 193 0.02 -28.04 72.48
C THR A 193 0.52 -26.69 73.01
N GLY A 194 -0.09 -25.59 72.55
CA GLY A 194 0.02 -24.26 73.14
C GLY A 194 -0.75 -23.21 72.33
N ALA A 195 -1.53 -22.37 73.01
CA ALA A 195 -2.59 -21.53 72.48
C ALA A 195 -2.16 -20.27 71.70
N GLU A 196 -3.04 -19.87 70.78
CA GLU A 196 -3.37 -18.52 70.27
C GLU A 196 -2.29 -17.44 70.25
N ILE A 197 -1.80 -17.12 69.03
CA ILE A 197 -1.67 -15.74 68.55
C ILE A 197 -2.21 -15.70 67.12
N ASP A 198 -3.27 -14.93 66.93
CA ASP A 198 -3.84 -14.53 65.65
C ASP A 198 -2.77 -14.05 64.66
N ASN A 199 -2.72 -14.69 63.49
CA ASN A 199 -2.33 -14.09 62.23
C ASN A 199 -2.83 -15.01 61.10
N ALA A 200 -4.13 -14.92 60.82
CA ALA A 200 -4.67 -15.45 59.58
C ALA A 200 -3.93 -14.78 58.41
N PRO A 201 -3.43 -15.53 57.41
CA PRO A 201 -3.07 -14.90 56.15
C PRO A 201 -4.38 -14.33 55.59
N SER A 202 -4.43 -13.02 55.41
CA SER A 202 -5.51 -12.38 54.67
C SER A 202 -5.49 -12.93 53.25
N ILE A 203 -6.24 -14.01 53.02
CA ILE A 203 -6.63 -14.47 51.70
C ILE A 203 -7.50 -13.34 51.16
N CYS A 204 -6.90 -12.39 50.45
CA CYS A 204 -7.62 -11.49 49.58
C CYS A 204 -8.24 -12.35 48.47
N LYS A 205 -9.40 -12.97 48.76
CA LYS A 205 -10.28 -13.51 47.72
C LYS A 205 -10.71 -12.30 46.90
N SER A 206 -10.05 -12.05 45.77
CA SER A 206 -10.58 -11.14 44.76
C SER A 206 -12.00 -11.60 44.43
N GLN A 207 -12.98 -10.71 44.53
CA GLN A 207 -14.34 -11.04 44.09
C GLN A 207 -14.28 -11.50 42.62
N PRO A 208 -15.04 -12.54 42.24
CA PRO A 208 -15.03 -13.02 40.87
C PRO A 208 -15.59 -11.92 39.96
N SER A 209 -14.74 -11.41 39.06
CA SER A 209 -15.15 -10.48 38.01
C SER A 209 -16.08 -11.20 37.03
N ALA A 210 -16.97 -10.45 36.37
CA ALA A 210 -17.94 -11.02 35.45
C ALA A 210 -17.24 -11.51 34.18
N VAL A 211 -17.59 -12.70 33.67
CA VAL A 211 -17.10 -13.14 32.35
C VAL A 211 -17.78 -12.30 31.27
N SER A 212 -16.99 -11.59 30.47
CA SER A 212 -17.45 -10.69 29.42
C SER A 212 -17.39 -11.32 28.03
N HIS A 213 -16.31 -12.04 27.73
CA HIS A 213 -16.09 -12.68 26.43
C HIS A 213 -15.38 -14.03 26.58
N LEU A 214 -15.73 -14.99 25.74
CA LEU A 214 -15.13 -16.32 25.64
C LEU A 214 -14.72 -16.58 24.19
N GLU A 215 -13.49 -17.07 23.98
CA GLU A 215 -13.01 -17.51 22.67
C GLU A 215 -12.44 -18.92 22.79
N TYR A 216 -12.82 -19.84 21.90
CA TYR A 216 -12.34 -21.23 21.95
C TYR A 216 -11.72 -21.66 20.64
N SER A 217 -10.50 -22.18 20.74
CA SER A 217 -9.81 -22.84 19.64
C SER A 217 -9.85 -24.36 19.85
N GLN A 218 -10.64 -25.05 19.04
CA GLN A 218 -10.70 -26.52 19.05
C GLN A 218 -9.37 -27.19 18.66
N PRO A 219 -8.61 -26.71 17.64
CA PRO A 219 -7.30 -27.28 17.31
C PRO A 219 -6.29 -27.21 18.45
N LEU A 220 -6.23 -26.06 19.15
CA LEU A 220 -5.28 -25.85 20.26
C LEU A 220 -5.78 -26.43 21.58
N ARG A 221 -7.09 -26.67 21.68
CA ARG A 221 -7.78 -27.01 22.93
C ARG A 221 -7.56 -25.96 24.03
N LEU A 222 -7.55 -24.69 23.63
CA LEU A 222 -7.44 -23.55 24.52
C LEU A 222 -8.76 -22.77 24.52
N LEU A 223 -9.21 -22.39 25.70
CA LEU A 223 -10.31 -21.48 25.97
C LEU A 223 -9.74 -20.20 26.57
N PHE A 224 -10.05 -19.06 25.98
CA PHE A 224 -9.67 -17.75 26.49
C PHE A 224 -10.88 -17.11 27.14
N ALA A 225 -10.79 -16.85 28.44
CA ALA A 225 -11.84 -16.21 29.22
C ALA A 225 -11.44 -14.78 29.58
N LEU A 226 -12.22 -13.81 29.11
CA LEU A 226 -12.04 -12.39 29.38
C LEU A 226 -13.02 -11.93 30.46
N PHE A 227 -12.49 -11.29 31.49
CA PHE A 227 -13.26 -10.77 32.61
C PHE A 227 -13.52 -9.26 32.48
N SER A 228 -14.56 -8.77 33.16
CA SER A 228 -15.00 -7.36 33.11
C SER A 228 -13.97 -6.36 33.63
N ASP A 229 -13.02 -6.83 34.44
CA ASP A 229 -11.86 -6.07 34.92
C ASP A 229 -10.75 -5.93 33.85
N GLY A 230 -10.92 -6.51 32.66
CA GLY A 230 -9.97 -6.47 31.56
C GLY A 230 -8.88 -7.54 31.64
N GLN A 231 -8.97 -8.49 32.57
CA GLN A 231 -8.05 -9.62 32.66
C GLN A 231 -8.43 -10.72 31.66
N LEU A 232 -7.44 -11.19 30.90
CA LEU A 232 -7.60 -12.34 30.00
C LEU A 232 -6.89 -13.55 30.58
N ILE A 233 -7.59 -14.68 30.67
CA ILE A 233 -7.03 -15.94 31.18
C ILE A 233 -7.09 -17.00 30.09
N ALA A 234 -5.95 -17.63 29.81
CA ALA A 234 -5.86 -18.80 28.96
C ALA A 234 -6.11 -20.07 29.80
N CYS A 235 -7.04 -20.91 29.34
CA CYS A 235 -7.43 -22.14 30.00
C CYS A 235 -7.28 -23.34 29.06
N SER A 236 -6.72 -24.46 29.54
CA SER A 236 -6.68 -25.69 28.75
C SER A 236 -7.96 -26.51 28.89
N VAL A 237 -8.38 -27.09 27.77
CA VAL A 237 -9.58 -27.91 27.64
C VAL A 237 -9.19 -29.37 27.39
N SER A 238 -9.88 -30.28 28.06
CA SER A 238 -9.63 -31.73 27.92
C SER A 238 -9.85 -32.24 26.49
N LYS A 239 -9.24 -33.38 26.14
CA LYS A 239 -9.49 -34.07 24.84
C LYS A 239 -10.96 -34.43 24.59
N LYS A 240 -11.78 -34.48 25.65
CA LYS A 240 -13.22 -34.79 25.58
C LYS A 240 -14.10 -33.54 25.36
N GLY A 241 -13.49 -32.39 25.08
CA GLY A 241 -14.21 -31.12 24.89
C GLY A 241 -14.87 -30.64 26.19
N PHE A 242 -16.01 -29.96 26.06
CA PHE A 242 -16.75 -29.37 27.18
C PHE A 242 -17.60 -30.37 27.94
N ARG A 243 -17.64 -31.65 27.54
CA ARG A 243 -18.30 -32.71 28.32
C ARG A 243 -17.75 -32.81 29.76
N MET A 244 -16.51 -32.38 29.97
CA MET A 244 -15.79 -32.38 31.23
C MET A 244 -15.38 -30.94 31.59
N ALA A 245 -16.36 -30.02 31.64
CA ALA A 245 -16.11 -28.60 31.91
C ALA A 245 -15.39 -28.35 33.26
N GLU A 246 -15.61 -29.20 34.27
CA GLU A 246 -14.88 -29.19 35.55
C GLU A 246 -13.36 -29.37 35.43
N HIS A 247 -12.88 -29.86 34.29
CA HIS A 247 -11.45 -30.03 34.01
C HIS A 247 -10.83 -28.88 33.22
N VAL A 248 -11.55 -27.78 33.01
CA VAL A 248 -10.98 -26.55 32.45
C VAL A 248 -10.02 -25.95 33.49
N LYS A 249 -8.73 -25.96 33.16
CA LYS A 249 -7.68 -25.45 34.07
C LYS A 249 -7.17 -24.11 33.59
N ALA A 250 -7.11 -23.12 34.47
CA ALA A 250 -6.43 -21.86 34.18
C ALA A 250 -4.92 -22.11 34.10
N GLU A 251 -4.30 -21.72 32.98
CA GLU A 251 -2.86 -21.90 32.77
C GLU A 251 -2.11 -20.60 33.02
N LYS A 252 -2.58 -19.48 32.45
CA LYS A 252 -1.84 -18.23 32.47
C LYS A 252 -2.75 -17.00 32.33
N ARG A 253 -2.41 -15.91 33.02
CA ARG A 253 -2.99 -14.58 32.81
C ARG A 253 -2.21 -13.86 31.70
N LEU A 254 -2.92 -13.23 30.77
CA LEU A 254 -2.41 -12.51 29.62
C LEU A 254 -2.87 -11.04 29.67
N GLY A 255 -2.04 -10.12 29.16
CA GLY A 255 -2.39 -8.71 29.01
C GLY A 255 -2.08 -7.81 30.22
N SER A 256 -2.23 -6.51 29.98
CA SER A 256 -2.02 -5.41 30.94
C SER A 256 -3.24 -5.09 31.80
N GLY A 257 -4.35 -5.85 31.67
CA GLY A 257 -5.61 -5.62 32.39
C GLY A 257 -6.58 -4.67 31.68
N ASP A 258 -6.39 -4.41 30.38
CA ASP A 258 -7.23 -3.50 29.59
C ASP A 258 -7.89 -4.17 28.37
N ALA A 259 -7.99 -5.50 28.36
CA ALA A 259 -8.52 -6.26 27.23
C ALA A 259 -10.05 -6.19 27.12
N VAL A 260 -10.57 -6.20 25.89
CA VAL A 260 -12.00 -6.08 25.54
C VAL A 260 -12.48 -7.21 24.64
N CYS A 261 -11.63 -7.65 23.71
CA CYS A 261 -11.93 -8.78 22.81
C CYS A 261 -10.66 -9.56 22.53
N ALA A 262 -10.80 -10.83 22.15
CA ALA A 262 -9.67 -11.69 21.80
C ALA A 262 -10.04 -12.61 20.63
N SER A 263 -9.07 -12.90 19.76
CA SER A 263 -9.24 -13.86 18.66
C SER A 263 -7.94 -14.60 18.36
N VAL A 264 -8.04 -15.88 18.00
CA VAL A 264 -6.89 -16.81 17.92
C VAL A 264 -6.62 -17.27 16.50
N ALA A 265 -5.39 -17.07 16.03
CA ALA A 265 -4.85 -17.66 14.81
C ALA A 265 -4.24 -19.04 15.12
N SER A 266 -5.05 -20.08 14.96
CA SER A 266 -4.72 -21.44 15.46
C SER A 266 -3.53 -22.09 14.75
N GLU A 267 -3.29 -21.81 13.46
CA GLU A 267 -2.17 -22.42 12.72
C GLU A 267 -0.83 -21.73 13.04
N GLN A 268 -0.85 -20.42 13.23
CA GLN A 268 0.35 -19.63 13.57
C GLN A 268 0.61 -19.56 15.07
N GLN A 269 -0.32 -20.05 15.90
CA GLN A 269 -0.26 -19.96 17.36
C GLN A 269 -0.22 -18.50 17.86
N ILE A 270 -0.87 -17.57 17.19
CA ILE A 270 -0.90 -16.15 17.58
C ILE A 270 -2.25 -15.79 18.19
N LEU A 271 -2.24 -15.08 19.32
CA LEU A 271 -3.43 -14.51 19.95
C LEU A 271 -3.44 -13.00 19.72
N ALA A 272 -4.50 -12.48 19.11
CA ALA A 272 -4.77 -11.04 19.03
C ALA A 272 -5.71 -10.62 20.16
N VAL A 273 -5.32 -9.59 20.91
CA VAL A 273 -6.07 -9.02 22.03
C VAL A 273 -6.35 -7.55 21.74
N GLY A 274 -7.62 -7.15 21.71
CA GLY A 274 -8.02 -5.76 21.55
C GLY A 274 -8.20 -5.07 22.90
N CYS A 275 -7.67 -3.86 23.04
CA CYS A 275 -7.67 -3.10 24.29
C CYS A 275 -8.69 -1.95 24.29
N LYS A 276 -9.06 -1.45 25.49
CA LYS A 276 -9.90 -0.25 25.64
C LYS A 276 -9.21 1.00 25.11
N SER A 277 -7.89 1.02 25.12
CA SER A 277 -7.03 2.02 24.49
C SER A 277 -7.07 2.04 22.95
N GLY A 278 -7.87 1.20 22.29
CA GLY A 278 -7.95 1.17 20.82
C GLY A 278 -6.75 0.49 20.12
N VAL A 279 -5.83 -0.07 20.91
CA VAL A 279 -4.64 -0.82 20.45
C VAL A 279 -4.96 -2.32 20.39
N VAL A 280 -4.32 -3.03 19.46
CA VAL A 280 -4.34 -4.50 19.37
C VAL A 280 -2.96 -5.06 19.71
N GLU A 281 -2.90 -5.93 20.70
CA GLU A 281 -1.69 -6.63 21.15
C GLU A 281 -1.66 -8.05 20.58
N LEU A 282 -0.55 -8.44 19.96
CA LEU A 282 -0.33 -9.79 19.42
C LEU A 282 0.60 -10.59 20.35
N TYR A 283 0.19 -11.79 20.75
CA TYR A 283 0.94 -12.68 21.64
C TYR A 283 1.29 -14.00 20.95
N ASP A 284 2.50 -14.52 21.18
CA ASP A 284 2.94 -15.83 20.69
C ASP A 284 2.59 -16.95 21.68
N LEU A 285 1.68 -17.84 21.33
CA LEU A 285 1.26 -18.97 22.16
C LEU A 285 2.27 -20.13 22.17
N ALA A 286 3.26 -20.18 21.28
CA ALA A 286 4.16 -21.32 21.13
C ALA A 286 5.24 -21.41 22.21
N GLU A 287 5.98 -20.32 22.48
CA GLU A 287 7.19 -20.40 23.33
C GLU A 287 7.02 -19.79 24.72
N SER A 288 6.16 -18.79 24.92
CA SER A 288 6.03 -18.16 26.25
C SER A 288 4.83 -17.22 26.45
N THR A 289 3.87 -17.15 25.52
CA THR A 289 2.84 -16.08 25.51
C THR A 289 3.48 -14.69 25.65
N SER A 290 4.60 -14.47 24.96
CA SER A 290 5.29 -13.19 24.92
C SER A 290 4.52 -12.23 24.02
N LEU A 291 4.57 -10.94 24.36
CA LEU A 291 4.04 -9.89 23.50
C LEU A 291 4.96 -9.78 22.27
N ILE A 292 4.42 -10.07 21.09
CA ILE A 292 5.11 -9.88 19.80
C ILE A 292 5.14 -8.39 19.49
N ARG A 293 3.97 -7.73 19.50
CA ARG A 293 3.83 -6.30 19.19
C ARG A 293 2.45 -5.74 19.51
N SER A 294 2.37 -4.41 19.42
CA SER A 294 1.13 -3.64 19.47
C SER A 294 0.87 -2.94 18.13
N ILE A 295 -0.39 -2.90 17.69
CA ILE A 295 -0.85 -2.30 16.44
C ILE A 295 -1.92 -1.27 16.76
N SER A 296 -1.84 -0.08 16.17
CA SER A 296 -2.79 1.00 16.41
C SER A 296 -2.95 1.88 15.18
N LEU A 297 -4.04 2.65 15.10
CA LEU A 297 -4.21 3.68 14.07
C LEU A 297 -3.52 5.02 14.42
N TYR A 298 -2.81 5.08 15.55
CA TYR A 298 -2.15 6.29 16.05
C TYR A 298 -1.09 6.82 15.09
N ASP A 299 -0.32 5.93 14.46
CA ASP A 299 0.69 6.29 13.45
C ASP A 299 0.10 7.06 12.26
N TRP A 300 -1.22 6.94 12.05
CA TRP A 300 -1.97 7.62 10.98
C TRP A 300 -2.78 8.82 11.47
N GLY A 301 -2.49 9.31 12.68
CA GLY A 301 -3.09 10.49 13.26
C GLY A 301 -4.46 10.27 13.91
N TYR A 302 -4.88 9.03 14.12
CA TYR A 302 -6.14 8.72 14.82
C TYR A 302 -5.90 8.37 16.27
N SER A 303 -6.62 9.05 17.15
CA SER A 303 -6.59 8.79 18.58
C SER A 303 -7.71 7.85 19.01
N VAL A 304 -7.66 7.41 20.26
CA VAL A 304 -8.74 6.63 20.90
C VAL A 304 -10.05 7.42 20.95
N GLU A 305 -9.98 8.76 20.93
CA GLU A 305 -11.16 9.62 20.88
C GLU A 305 -11.88 9.52 19.53
N ASP A 306 -11.13 9.25 18.45
CA ASP A 306 -11.67 9.11 17.10
C ASP A 306 -12.22 7.70 16.85
N THR A 307 -11.47 6.67 17.23
CA THR A 307 -11.81 5.27 16.92
C THR A 307 -12.62 4.60 18.02
N GLY A 308 -12.37 4.95 19.29
CA GLY A 308 -12.85 4.23 20.46
C GLY A 308 -12.06 2.96 20.75
N ALA A 309 -12.57 2.15 21.69
CA ALA A 309 -12.04 0.84 22.04
C ALA A 309 -12.16 -0.15 20.87
N VAL A 310 -11.28 -1.17 20.85
CA VAL A 310 -11.42 -2.29 19.91
C VAL A 310 -12.66 -3.11 20.29
N ASN A 311 -13.55 -3.35 19.33
CA ASN A 311 -14.81 -4.05 19.57
C ASN A 311 -14.78 -5.51 19.08
N CYS A 312 -14.20 -5.75 17.90
CA CYS A 312 -14.17 -7.09 17.30
C CYS A 312 -12.90 -7.31 16.48
N ILE A 313 -12.37 -8.54 16.54
CA ILE A 313 -11.22 -9.00 15.76
C ILE A 313 -11.60 -10.30 15.06
N ALA A 314 -11.26 -10.46 13.79
CA ALA A 314 -11.45 -11.71 13.07
C ALA A 314 -10.25 -12.03 12.16
N TRP A 315 -9.64 -13.19 12.40
CA TRP A 315 -8.60 -13.76 11.55
C TRP A 315 -9.16 -14.30 10.23
N THR A 316 -8.39 -14.20 9.16
CA THR A 316 -8.65 -14.89 7.90
C THR A 316 -8.52 -16.40 8.07
N ALA A 317 -9.15 -17.19 7.21
CA ALA A 317 -9.15 -18.65 7.30
C ALA A 317 -7.74 -19.29 7.24
N ASP A 318 -6.79 -18.63 6.58
CA ASP A 318 -5.37 -19.01 6.46
C ASP A 318 -4.46 -18.36 7.53
N ASN A 319 -5.06 -17.66 8.50
CA ASN A 319 -4.38 -16.91 9.56
C ASN A 319 -3.33 -15.89 9.07
N SER A 320 -3.33 -15.48 7.79
CA SER A 320 -2.30 -14.56 7.25
C SER A 320 -2.62 -13.08 7.41
N ALA A 321 -3.87 -12.73 7.72
CA ALA A 321 -4.30 -11.38 8.04
C ALA A 321 -5.45 -11.40 9.06
N PHE A 322 -5.75 -10.25 9.66
CA PHE A 322 -6.89 -10.10 10.55
C PHE A 322 -7.55 -8.73 10.39
N ALA A 323 -8.87 -8.72 10.55
CA ALA A 323 -9.69 -7.52 10.55
C ALA A 323 -9.89 -7.02 11.98
N VAL A 324 -9.85 -5.70 12.17
CA VAL A 324 -10.06 -5.01 13.45
C VAL A 324 -11.15 -3.96 13.26
N GLY A 325 -12.24 -4.10 14.00
CA GLY A 325 -13.33 -3.14 14.07
C GLY A 325 -13.30 -2.37 15.39
N TRP A 326 -13.40 -1.05 15.33
CA TRP A 326 -13.48 -0.21 16.51
C TRP A 326 -14.92 0.23 16.79
N LYS A 327 -15.18 0.55 18.05
CA LYS A 327 -16.53 0.85 18.56
C LYS A 327 -17.10 2.18 18.06
N LEU A 328 -16.31 3.25 17.98
CA LEU A 328 -16.85 4.57 17.58
C LEU A 328 -16.78 4.79 16.09
N ARG A 329 -15.67 4.38 15.44
CA ARG A 329 -15.46 4.61 14.02
C ARG A 329 -14.43 3.67 13.43
N GLY A 330 -14.76 3.11 12.28
CA GLY A 330 -13.79 2.49 11.40
C GLY A 330 -13.60 0.99 11.58
N LEU A 331 -13.01 0.45 10.52
CA LEU A 331 -12.64 -0.94 10.29
C LEU A 331 -11.34 -0.92 9.50
N SER A 332 -10.43 -1.83 9.85
CA SER A 332 -9.17 -2.02 9.14
C SER A 332 -8.81 -3.49 9.04
N VAL A 333 -7.90 -3.81 8.12
CA VAL A 333 -7.32 -5.15 7.96
C VAL A 333 -5.81 -5.02 8.01
N TRP A 334 -5.16 -5.92 8.74
CA TRP A 334 -3.72 -5.91 8.99
C TRP A 334 -3.08 -7.24 8.60
N SER A 335 -1.84 -7.19 8.15
CA SER A 335 -0.98 -8.37 8.08
C SER A 335 -0.47 -8.75 9.48
N VAL A 336 0.05 -9.97 9.61
CA VAL A 336 0.73 -10.43 10.85
C VAL A 336 1.96 -9.57 11.16
N SER A 337 2.66 -9.06 10.13
CA SER A 337 3.75 -8.08 10.25
C SER A 337 3.29 -6.66 10.60
N GLY A 338 2.01 -6.39 10.85
CA GLY A 338 1.51 -5.08 11.26
C GLY A 338 1.39 -4.06 10.12
N CYS A 339 1.46 -4.50 8.86
CA CYS A 339 1.16 -3.66 7.70
C CYS A 339 -0.34 -3.45 7.59
N ARG A 340 -0.77 -2.21 7.35
CA ARG A 340 -2.18 -1.88 7.15
C ARG A 340 -2.59 -2.18 5.70
N LEU A 341 -3.37 -3.23 5.51
CA LEU A 341 -3.83 -3.72 4.21
C LEU A 341 -5.08 -2.99 3.71
N MET A 342 -5.98 -2.60 4.62
CA MET A 342 -7.20 -1.87 4.30
C MET A 342 -7.62 -1.01 5.48
N CYS A 343 -8.24 0.13 5.20
CA CYS A 343 -8.85 0.99 6.20
C CYS A 343 -10.06 1.72 5.62
N THR A 344 -11.15 1.80 6.38
CA THR A 344 -12.38 2.51 5.98
C THR A 344 -12.34 4.01 6.31
N THR A 345 -11.49 4.44 7.24
CA THR A 345 -11.35 5.85 7.64
C THR A 345 -10.41 6.60 6.69
N ARG A 346 -10.81 7.80 6.25
CA ARG A 346 -10.02 8.63 5.31
C ARG A 346 -8.79 9.24 5.99
N GLN A 347 -7.60 8.94 5.49
CA GLN A 347 -6.34 9.57 5.94
C GLN A 347 -6.50 11.09 6.09
N ALA A 348 -6.43 11.59 7.33
CA ALA A 348 -6.23 13.00 7.61
C ALA A 348 -4.76 13.32 7.32
N GLY A 349 -4.51 14.28 6.43
CA GLY A 349 -3.23 14.46 5.76
C GLY A 349 -2.01 14.59 6.67
N LEU A 350 -1.03 13.71 6.43
CA LEU A 350 0.39 14.02 6.40
C LEU A 350 0.99 13.31 5.17
N ASN A 351 1.40 14.10 4.16
CA ASN A 351 2.28 13.71 3.05
C ASN A 351 1.87 12.66 1.98
N SER A 352 0.63 12.15 1.89
CA SER A 352 0.22 11.40 0.69
C SER A 352 -0.22 12.34 -0.45
N ILE A 353 0.65 12.53 -1.44
CA ILE A 353 0.43 13.31 -2.69
C ILE A 353 -0.82 12.81 -3.48
N SER A 354 -1.41 11.69 -3.08
CA SER A 354 -2.50 10.99 -3.75
C SER A 354 -3.90 11.24 -3.17
N SER A 355 -4.03 12.01 -2.07
CA SER A 355 -5.33 12.33 -1.47
C SER A 355 -5.96 13.57 -2.12
N PRO A 356 -7.18 13.48 -2.69
CA PRO A 356 -7.83 14.63 -3.31
C PRO A 356 -8.16 15.69 -2.25
N ALA A 357 -7.71 16.92 -2.46
CA ALA A 357 -7.98 18.05 -1.59
C ALA A 357 -9.50 18.28 -1.44
N ILE A 358 -9.95 18.39 -0.18
CA ILE A 358 -11.36 18.56 0.17
C ILE A 358 -11.79 19.99 -0.20
N LYS A 359 -12.78 20.12 -1.10
CA LYS A 359 -13.61 21.32 -1.17
C LYS A 359 -14.71 21.18 -0.11
N PRO A 360 -14.83 22.10 0.86
CA PRO A 360 -15.69 21.93 2.04
C PRO A 360 -17.22 21.98 1.78
N ASN A 361 -17.66 22.08 0.53
CA ASN A 361 -19.06 22.37 0.18
C ASN A 361 -19.77 21.28 -0.65
N GLN A 362 -19.45 19.99 -0.46
CA GLN A 362 -20.25 18.90 -1.05
C GLN A 362 -20.73 17.92 0.02
N GLU A 363 -22.02 17.62 -0.03
CA GLU A 363 -22.78 16.68 0.83
C GLU A 363 -21.93 15.50 1.30
N CYS A 364 -21.88 15.27 2.62
CA CYS A 364 -21.03 14.26 3.25
C CYS A 364 -21.24 12.86 2.65
N LYS A 365 -20.36 12.46 1.72
CA LYS A 365 -20.30 11.07 1.24
C LYS A 365 -20.02 10.15 2.43
N TYR A 366 -20.86 9.14 2.62
CA TYR A 366 -20.86 8.25 3.78
C TYR A 366 -19.58 7.39 3.77
N GLU A 367 -18.79 7.48 4.85
CA GLU A 367 -17.68 6.55 5.07
C GLU A 367 -18.26 5.22 5.58
N PRO A 368 -17.81 4.05 5.10
CA PRO A 368 -18.24 2.79 5.68
C PRO A 368 -17.84 2.73 7.16
N MET A 369 -18.73 2.21 8.02
CA MET A 369 -18.48 2.07 9.47
C MET A 369 -18.23 3.41 10.18
N MET A 370 -18.91 4.49 9.76
CA MET A 370 -18.71 5.82 10.34
C MET A 370 -19.18 5.88 11.79
N THR A 371 -20.22 5.10 12.14
CA THR A 371 -20.73 4.97 13.51
C THR A 371 -20.08 3.84 14.31
N GLY A 372 -19.04 3.19 13.76
CA GLY A 372 -18.34 2.08 14.39
C GLY A 372 -18.66 0.72 13.78
N THR A 373 -17.93 -0.30 14.21
CA THR A 373 -18.07 -1.68 13.72
C THR A 373 -18.56 -2.59 14.85
N SER A 374 -19.72 -3.22 14.64
CA SER A 374 -20.32 -4.13 15.61
C SER A 374 -19.79 -5.56 15.50
N LEU A 375 -19.78 -6.13 14.30
CA LEU A 375 -19.42 -7.53 14.06
C LEU A 375 -18.66 -7.63 12.73
N VAL A 376 -17.68 -8.54 12.69
CA VAL A 376 -16.89 -8.85 11.49
C VAL A 376 -16.69 -10.34 11.36
N HIS A 377 -16.78 -10.86 10.13
CA HIS A 377 -16.51 -12.27 9.86
C HIS A 377 -16.04 -12.49 8.41
N TRP A 378 -15.00 -13.28 8.23
CA TRP A 378 -14.46 -13.65 6.92
C TRP A 378 -15.21 -14.83 6.31
N ASP A 379 -15.30 -14.88 4.98
CA ASP A 379 -15.73 -16.08 4.28
C ASP A 379 -14.69 -17.21 4.39
N GLU A 380 -15.12 -18.42 4.03
CA GLU A 380 -14.31 -19.65 4.11
C GLU A 380 -13.01 -19.58 3.30
N HIS A 381 -13.05 -18.88 2.17
CA HIS A 381 -11.90 -18.70 1.30
C HIS A 381 -11.21 -17.36 1.51
N GLY A 382 -11.60 -16.49 2.44
CA GLY A 382 -10.98 -15.18 2.68
C GLY A 382 -11.15 -14.11 1.58
N TYR A 383 -11.96 -14.35 0.54
CA TYR A 383 -12.20 -13.35 -0.51
C TYR A 383 -13.17 -12.25 -0.10
N ARG A 384 -13.91 -12.43 1.00
CA ARG A 384 -14.92 -11.48 1.44
C ARG A 384 -14.90 -11.30 2.95
N LEU A 385 -14.98 -10.04 3.38
CA LEU A 385 -15.19 -9.66 4.76
C LEU A 385 -16.60 -9.10 4.92
N TYR A 386 -17.41 -9.74 5.74
CA TYR A 386 -18.73 -9.24 6.12
C TYR A 386 -18.60 -8.41 7.40
N ALA A 387 -19.11 -7.19 7.38
CA ALA A 387 -19.07 -6.25 8.48
C ALA A 387 -20.45 -5.62 8.73
N VAL A 388 -20.72 -5.32 10.00
CA VAL A 388 -21.95 -4.65 10.43
C VAL A 388 -21.59 -3.34 11.11
N GLU A 389 -22.22 -2.26 10.66
CA GLU A 389 -22.07 -0.92 11.24
C GLU A 389 -22.84 -0.83 12.56
N GLU A 390 -22.23 -0.25 13.59
CA GLU A 390 -22.85 -0.08 14.91
C GLU A 390 -24.05 0.86 14.80
N GLY A 391 -25.19 0.43 15.37
CA GLY A 391 -26.48 1.12 15.22
C GLY A 391 -27.25 0.79 13.93
N SER A 392 -26.70 -0.03 13.02
CA SER A 392 -27.42 -0.50 11.84
C SER A 392 -27.94 -1.94 12.01
N SER A 393 -29.25 -2.13 11.85
CA SER A 393 -29.88 -3.47 11.86
C SER A 393 -30.36 -3.93 10.47
N GLU A 394 -30.26 -3.05 9.48
CA GLU A 394 -30.93 -3.23 8.18
C GLU A 394 -30.00 -3.69 7.07
N ARG A 395 -28.68 -3.71 7.31
CA ARG A 395 -27.71 -4.02 6.27
C ARG A 395 -26.46 -4.69 6.81
N VAL A 396 -25.91 -5.61 6.02
CA VAL A 396 -24.54 -6.12 6.17
C VAL A 396 -23.72 -5.62 5.00
N ILE A 397 -22.52 -5.11 5.26
CA ILE A 397 -21.59 -4.65 4.22
C ILE A 397 -20.57 -5.75 3.95
N ALA A 398 -20.40 -6.13 2.69
CA ALA A 398 -19.41 -7.10 2.25
C ALA A 398 -18.31 -6.39 1.46
N PHE A 399 -17.06 -6.52 1.91
CA PHE A 399 -15.87 -6.02 1.23
C PHE A 399 -15.21 -7.16 0.46
N SER A 400 -14.90 -6.95 -0.81
CA SER A 400 -14.18 -7.92 -1.64
C SER A 400 -12.66 -7.73 -1.51
N PHE A 401 -11.95 -8.83 -1.31
CA PHE A 401 -10.50 -8.87 -1.16
C PHE A 401 -9.86 -9.75 -2.23
N GLY A 402 -8.71 -9.30 -2.73
CA GLY A 402 -7.82 -10.07 -3.60
C GLY A 402 -6.67 -10.61 -2.79
N LYS A 403 -6.20 -11.81 -3.14
CA LYS A 403 -5.07 -12.48 -2.52
C LYS A 403 -3.85 -12.44 -3.41
N CYS A 404 -2.67 -12.27 -2.84
CA CYS A 404 -1.44 -12.61 -3.55
C CYS A 404 -1.03 -14.04 -3.21
N CYS A 405 -0.34 -14.73 -4.13
CA CYS A 405 0.45 -15.90 -3.79
C CYS A 405 1.52 -15.39 -2.81
N LEU A 406 1.26 -15.49 -1.51
CA LEU A 406 2.35 -15.47 -0.54
C LEU A 406 3.30 -16.59 -1.00
N ASN A 407 4.61 -16.45 -0.83
CA ASN A 407 5.57 -17.53 -1.09
C ASN A 407 5.35 -18.77 -0.19
N ARG A 408 4.18 -18.90 0.44
CA ARG A 408 3.75 -19.97 1.33
C ARG A 408 3.08 -21.09 0.53
N GLY A 409 3.62 -22.29 0.69
CA GLY A 409 2.94 -23.53 0.35
C GLY A 409 3.23 -24.10 -1.04
N VAL A 410 2.17 -24.53 -1.72
CA VAL A 410 2.19 -25.52 -2.81
C VAL A 410 2.07 -24.85 -4.19
N SER A 411 1.97 -23.52 -4.24
CA SER A 411 1.83 -22.73 -5.48
C SER A 411 3.11 -21.97 -5.80
N GLY A 412 3.42 -21.90 -7.10
CA GLY A 412 4.68 -21.37 -7.59
C GLY A 412 4.76 -19.86 -7.45
N THR A 413 5.99 -19.38 -7.41
CA THR A 413 6.30 -17.96 -7.32
C THR A 413 5.98 -17.23 -8.62
N THR A 414 5.58 -15.97 -8.49
CA THR A 414 5.26 -15.09 -9.62
C THR A 414 6.31 -13.99 -9.79
N TYR A 415 7.60 -14.34 -9.64
CA TYR A 415 8.73 -13.37 -9.70
C TYR A 415 8.72 -12.48 -10.95
N ALA A 416 8.23 -13.00 -12.08
CA ALA A 416 8.19 -12.27 -13.35
C ALA A 416 7.08 -11.21 -13.43
N ARG A 417 5.96 -11.42 -12.72
CA ARG A 417 4.83 -10.48 -12.67
C ARG A 417 4.10 -10.60 -11.35
N GLN A 418 3.95 -9.49 -10.64
CA GLN A 418 3.16 -9.47 -9.42
C GLN A 418 1.66 -9.58 -9.73
N VAL A 419 1.02 -10.62 -9.19
CA VAL A 419 -0.41 -10.92 -9.44
C VAL A 419 -1.16 -11.03 -8.11
N ILE A 420 -2.26 -10.29 -8.00
CA ILE A 420 -3.27 -10.47 -6.96
C ILE A 420 -4.49 -11.12 -7.62
N TYR A 421 -4.92 -12.29 -7.15
CA TYR A 421 -6.12 -12.96 -7.64
C TYR A 421 -7.30 -12.73 -6.69
N GLY A 422 -8.41 -12.25 -7.25
CA GLY A 422 -9.69 -12.19 -6.57
C GLY A 422 -10.49 -13.49 -6.75
N GLU A 423 -11.75 -13.46 -6.36
CA GLU A 423 -12.65 -14.62 -6.50
C GLU A 423 -13.07 -14.87 -7.96
N ASP A 424 -13.09 -13.82 -8.81
CA ASP A 424 -13.62 -13.85 -10.19
C ASP A 424 -12.66 -13.26 -11.26
N ARG A 425 -11.56 -12.64 -10.82
CA ARG A 425 -10.63 -11.88 -11.69
C ARG A 425 -9.22 -11.90 -11.16
N LEU A 426 -8.26 -11.56 -12.02
CA LEU A 426 -6.87 -11.28 -11.64
C LEU A 426 -6.56 -9.80 -11.77
N LEU A 427 -5.70 -9.31 -10.89
CA LEU A 427 -5.13 -7.98 -10.87
C LEU A 427 -3.64 -8.15 -11.11
N VAL A 428 -3.17 -7.80 -12.30
CA VAL A 428 -1.77 -7.97 -12.71
C VAL A 428 -1.09 -6.61 -12.70
N VAL A 429 0.01 -6.48 -11.97
CA VAL A 429 0.82 -5.27 -12.01
C VAL A 429 1.60 -5.25 -13.33
N GLN A 430 1.45 -4.17 -14.10
CA GLN A 430 2.17 -3.92 -15.34
C GLN A 430 2.96 -2.62 -15.22
N SER A 431 4.20 -2.64 -15.69
CA SER A 431 4.98 -1.42 -15.97
C SER A 431 4.62 -0.99 -17.39
N GLU A 432 4.10 0.22 -17.55
CA GLU A 432 3.97 0.85 -18.88
C GLU A 432 5.32 1.46 -19.31
N ASP A 433 5.43 1.88 -20.58
CA ASP A 433 6.64 2.53 -21.13
C ASP A 433 7.00 3.84 -20.39
N THR A 434 6.07 4.38 -19.61
CA THR A 434 6.26 5.55 -18.74
C THR A 434 6.75 5.19 -17.34
N ASP A 435 7.02 3.91 -17.05
CA ASP A 435 7.38 3.33 -15.74
C ASP A 435 6.42 3.64 -14.57
N GLU A 436 5.23 4.14 -14.90
CA GLU A 436 4.11 4.13 -13.96
C GLU A 436 3.59 2.70 -13.83
N LEU A 437 3.60 2.19 -12.59
CA LEU A 437 2.97 0.91 -12.29
C LEU A 437 1.46 1.07 -12.33
N LYS A 438 0.79 0.23 -13.13
CA LYS A 438 -0.67 0.14 -13.18
C LYS A 438 -1.13 -1.28 -12.93
N ILE A 439 -2.34 -1.39 -12.37
CA ILE A 439 -2.99 -2.69 -12.17
C ILE A 439 -3.96 -2.93 -13.33
N LEU A 440 -3.72 -3.99 -14.09
CA LEU A 440 -4.62 -4.48 -15.12
C LEU A 440 -5.58 -5.50 -14.51
N HIS A 441 -6.88 -5.24 -14.66
CA HIS A 441 -7.93 -6.19 -14.32
C HIS A 441 -8.16 -7.18 -15.46
N ILE A 442 -7.91 -8.46 -15.21
CA ILE A 442 -8.17 -9.57 -16.14
C ILE A 442 -9.37 -10.35 -15.62
N ASN A 443 -10.53 -10.18 -16.25
CA ASN A 443 -11.73 -10.94 -15.92
C ASN A 443 -11.65 -12.35 -16.52
N LEU A 444 -11.94 -13.38 -15.73
CA LEU A 444 -11.97 -14.74 -16.23
C LEU A 444 -13.20 -14.98 -17.13
N PRO A 445 -13.09 -15.88 -18.11
CA PRO A 445 -14.24 -16.28 -18.94
C PRO A 445 -15.37 -16.87 -18.10
N VAL A 446 -16.60 -16.39 -18.34
CA VAL A 446 -17.80 -16.84 -17.60
C VAL A 446 -18.01 -18.35 -17.71
N SER A 447 -17.64 -18.95 -18.85
CA SER A 447 -17.73 -20.39 -19.09
C SER A 447 -16.90 -21.24 -18.13
N TYR A 448 -15.79 -20.70 -17.61
CA TYR A 448 -14.95 -21.38 -16.63
C TYR A 448 -15.43 -21.09 -15.20
N ILE A 449 -15.61 -19.81 -14.86
CA ILE A 449 -15.92 -19.40 -13.48
C ILE A 449 -17.31 -19.85 -13.00
N SER A 450 -18.25 -20.20 -13.89
CA SER A 450 -19.57 -20.68 -13.48
C SER A 450 -19.51 -22.03 -12.75
N GLN A 451 -18.50 -22.87 -13.05
CA GLN A 451 -18.34 -24.21 -12.46
C GLN A 451 -17.14 -24.29 -11.51
N ASN A 452 -16.10 -23.49 -11.78
CA ASN A 452 -14.81 -23.61 -11.11
C ASN A 452 -14.53 -22.48 -10.10
N TRP A 453 -15.56 -21.75 -9.67
CA TRP A 453 -15.40 -20.71 -8.65
C TRP A 453 -15.16 -21.33 -7.25
N PRO A 454 -14.34 -20.70 -6.39
CA PRO A 454 -13.50 -19.52 -6.63
C PRO A 454 -12.14 -19.90 -7.24
N ILE A 455 -11.40 -18.90 -7.69
CA ILE A 455 -9.97 -19.05 -8.03
C ILE A 455 -9.21 -19.45 -6.76
N LEU A 456 -8.29 -20.40 -6.83
CA LEU A 456 -7.52 -20.87 -5.67
C LEU A 456 -6.01 -20.77 -5.88
N HIS A 457 -5.53 -21.06 -7.10
CA HIS A 457 -4.11 -21.12 -7.41
C HIS A 457 -3.80 -20.39 -8.71
N VAL A 458 -2.71 -19.62 -8.71
CA VAL A 458 -2.18 -18.93 -9.89
C VAL A 458 -0.67 -19.14 -9.94
N ALA A 459 -0.15 -19.46 -11.11
CA ALA A 459 1.29 -19.55 -11.36
C ALA A 459 1.63 -18.79 -12.64
N ALA A 460 2.76 -18.08 -12.64
CA ALA A 460 3.25 -17.35 -13.80
C ALA A 460 4.46 -18.07 -14.42
N SER A 461 4.59 -18.00 -15.74
CA SER A 461 5.81 -18.43 -16.43
C SER A 461 7.01 -17.57 -16.03
N LYS A 462 8.24 -18.10 -16.11
CA LYS A 462 9.48 -17.34 -15.86
C LYS A 462 9.61 -16.05 -16.68
N ASP A 463 9.12 -16.06 -17.92
CA ASP A 463 9.14 -14.88 -18.81
C ASP A 463 8.01 -13.88 -18.49
N GLY A 464 7.10 -14.22 -17.58
CA GLY A 464 5.90 -13.45 -17.26
C GLY A 464 4.86 -13.38 -18.38
N MET A 465 5.02 -14.11 -19.50
CA MET A 465 4.14 -13.99 -20.65
C MET A 465 2.84 -14.81 -20.52
N TYR A 466 2.83 -15.82 -19.65
CA TYR A 466 1.71 -16.76 -19.49
C TYR A 466 1.35 -16.92 -18.03
N LEU A 467 0.06 -17.09 -17.78
CA LEU A 467 -0.50 -17.39 -16.47
C LEU A 467 -1.26 -18.72 -16.53
N ALA A 468 -1.00 -19.58 -15.56
CA ALA A 468 -1.81 -20.75 -15.26
C ALA A 468 -2.72 -20.42 -14.08
N ILE A 469 -4.00 -20.73 -14.21
CA ILE A 469 -5.03 -20.36 -13.23
C ILE A 469 -5.90 -21.57 -12.97
N ALA A 470 -6.02 -21.95 -11.71
CA ALA A 470 -6.87 -23.04 -11.26
C ALA A 470 -7.86 -22.55 -10.19
N GLY A 471 -9.12 -22.94 -10.37
CA GLY A 471 -10.19 -22.75 -9.42
C GLY A 471 -10.39 -23.97 -8.53
N LEU A 472 -11.62 -24.14 -8.05
CA LEU A 472 -11.99 -25.31 -7.24
C LEU A 472 -11.84 -26.62 -8.03
N HIS A 473 -12.19 -26.56 -9.33
CA HIS A 473 -11.91 -27.60 -10.31
C HIS A 473 -11.25 -26.99 -11.56
N GLY A 474 -10.54 -27.82 -12.32
CA GLY A 474 -10.01 -27.44 -13.63
C GLY A 474 -8.81 -26.48 -13.61
N LEU A 475 -8.26 -26.26 -14.80
CA LEU A 475 -7.11 -25.38 -15.04
C LEU A 475 -7.29 -24.67 -16.40
N ILE A 476 -6.96 -23.38 -16.45
CA ILE A 476 -6.90 -22.60 -17.70
C ILE A 476 -5.56 -21.89 -17.83
N LEU A 477 -5.14 -21.65 -19.08
CA LEU A 477 -3.95 -20.85 -19.37
C LEU A 477 -4.35 -19.55 -20.07
N TYR A 478 -3.68 -18.46 -19.70
CA TYR A 478 -3.83 -17.16 -20.31
C TYR A 478 -2.51 -16.70 -20.92
N ASP A 479 -2.55 -16.33 -22.20
CA ASP A 479 -1.45 -15.67 -22.90
C ASP A 479 -1.64 -14.16 -22.79
N ILE A 480 -0.76 -13.48 -22.06
CA ILE A 480 -0.86 -12.04 -21.80
C ILE A 480 -0.60 -11.24 -23.08
N CYS A 481 0.34 -11.68 -23.90
CA CYS A 481 0.72 -10.97 -25.14
C CYS A 481 -0.40 -11.00 -26.17
N HIS A 482 -0.98 -12.19 -26.38
CA HIS A 482 -2.03 -12.37 -27.37
C HIS A 482 -3.44 -12.13 -26.81
N LYS A 483 -3.57 -11.94 -25.49
CA LYS A 483 -4.85 -11.82 -24.76
C LYS A 483 -5.79 -13.00 -25.07
N LYS A 484 -5.24 -14.22 -25.12
CA LYS A 484 -5.97 -15.45 -25.49
C LYS A 484 -6.04 -16.43 -24.32
N TRP A 485 -7.21 -17.03 -24.15
CA TRP A 485 -7.47 -18.09 -23.19
C TRP A 485 -7.31 -19.46 -23.84
N ARG A 486 -6.78 -20.43 -23.08
CA ARG A 486 -6.74 -21.84 -23.42
C ARG A 486 -7.48 -22.62 -22.35
N PHE A 487 -8.38 -23.50 -22.80
CA PHE A 487 -9.27 -24.32 -21.98
C PHE A 487 -8.98 -25.80 -22.22
N PHE A 488 -9.54 -26.65 -21.36
CA PHE A 488 -9.67 -28.06 -21.68
C PHE A 488 -10.66 -28.26 -22.83
N GLY A 489 -10.39 -29.22 -23.71
CA GLY A 489 -11.32 -29.60 -24.77
C GLY A 489 -12.60 -30.25 -24.23
N ASP A 490 -12.48 -31.01 -23.15
CA ASP A 490 -13.58 -31.75 -22.51
C ASP A 490 -13.80 -31.29 -21.06
N ILE A 491 -15.00 -30.77 -20.79
CA ILE A 491 -15.44 -30.29 -19.48
C ILE A 491 -15.36 -31.40 -18.43
N SER A 492 -15.64 -32.65 -18.81
CA SER A 492 -15.60 -33.77 -17.87
C SER A 492 -14.19 -33.98 -17.34
N GLN A 493 -13.17 -33.85 -18.20
CA GLN A 493 -11.77 -33.96 -17.80
C GLN A 493 -11.36 -32.79 -16.90
N GLU A 494 -11.82 -31.59 -17.23
CA GLU A 494 -11.58 -30.39 -16.42
C GLU A 494 -12.11 -30.57 -14.98
N GLN A 495 -13.33 -31.08 -14.82
CA GLN A 495 -13.93 -31.31 -13.50
C GLN A 495 -13.23 -32.40 -12.67
N HIS A 496 -12.45 -33.29 -13.28
CA HIS A 496 -11.66 -34.29 -12.54
C HIS A 496 -10.38 -33.70 -11.94
N ILE A 497 -9.97 -32.51 -12.34
CA ILE A 497 -8.78 -31.85 -11.82
C ILE A 497 -9.18 -31.05 -10.58
N GLN A 498 -8.72 -31.47 -9.40
CA GLN A 498 -8.79 -30.71 -8.16
C GLN A 498 -7.38 -30.23 -7.81
N CYS A 499 -7.04 -29.03 -8.27
CA CYS A 499 -5.73 -28.44 -8.04
C CYS A 499 -5.58 -28.03 -6.57
N ARG A 500 -4.61 -28.62 -5.87
CA ARG A 500 -4.18 -28.24 -4.51
C ARG A 500 -2.87 -27.46 -4.50
N GLY A 501 -2.24 -27.35 -5.66
CA GLY A 501 -1.06 -26.55 -5.90
C GLY A 501 -0.67 -26.53 -7.36
N LEU A 502 0.00 -25.46 -7.77
CA LEU A 502 0.24 -25.15 -9.17
C LEU A 502 1.63 -24.54 -9.33
N LEU A 503 2.48 -25.15 -10.14
CA LEU A 503 3.83 -24.68 -10.41
C LEU A 503 4.05 -24.53 -11.92
N TRP A 504 5.05 -23.74 -12.31
CA TRP A 504 5.42 -23.53 -13.71
C TRP A 504 6.90 -23.80 -13.94
N MET A 505 7.23 -24.69 -14.87
CA MET A 505 8.60 -25.10 -15.18
C MET A 505 8.86 -25.02 -16.69
N GLY A 506 9.57 -23.96 -17.11
CA GLY A 506 9.88 -23.76 -18.53
C GLY A 506 8.62 -23.67 -19.40
N LYS A 507 8.41 -24.68 -20.27
CA LYS A 507 7.21 -24.81 -21.12
C LYS A 507 6.16 -25.78 -20.55
N ILE A 508 6.30 -26.24 -19.30
CA ILE A 508 5.45 -27.22 -18.64
C ILE A 508 4.76 -26.59 -17.43
N VAL A 509 3.48 -26.90 -17.26
CA VAL A 509 2.67 -26.58 -16.08
C VAL A 509 2.55 -27.83 -15.24
N VAL A 510 2.91 -27.72 -13.95
CA VAL A 510 2.87 -28.83 -13.01
C VAL A 510 1.70 -28.61 -12.06
N VAL A 511 0.77 -29.54 -12.02
CA VAL A 511 -0.43 -29.49 -11.20
C VAL A 511 -0.32 -30.53 -10.10
N CYS A 512 -0.41 -30.13 -8.84
CA CYS A 512 -0.67 -31.06 -7.75
C CYS A 512 -2.18 -31.30 -7.69
N ASN A 513 -2.59 -32.47 -8.15
CA ASN A 513 -3.97 -32.91 -8.22
C ASN A 513 -4.31 -33.79 -7.00
N TYR A 514 -5.51 -33.62 -6.47
CA TYR A 514 -6.11 -34.57 -5.54
C TYR A 514 -7.10 -35.44 -6.31
N ASP A 515 -6.90 -36.75 -6.28
CA ASP A 515 -7.74 -37.72 -6.96
C ASP A 515 -8.70 -38.36 -5.95
N ASP A 516 -9.98 -37.96 -6.01
CA ASP A 516 -11.05 -38.49 -5.17
C ASP A 516 -11.18 -40.02 -5.26
N SER A 517 -10.83 -40.61 -6.41
CA SER A 517 -10.99 -42.05 -6.65
C SER A 517 -9.94 -42.90 -5.93
N SER A 518 -8.70 -42.44 -5.91
CA SER A 518 -7.58 -43.10 -5.22
C SER A 518 -7.37 -42.57 -3.80
N ASN A 519 -8.06 -41.49 -3.41
CA ASN A 519 -7.83 -40.73 -2.18
C ASN A 519 -6.33 -40.39 -2.00
N GLY A 520 -5.69 -40.04 -3.11
CA GLY A 520 -4.25 -39.81 -3.21
C GLY A 520 -3.93 -38.46 -3.85
N TYR A 521 -2.69 -38.02 -3.66
CA TYR A 521 -2.16 -36.82 -4.29
C TYR A 521 -1.20 -37.22 -5.41
N GLU A 522 -1.17 -36.43 -6.47
CA GLU A 522 -0.30 -36.68 -7.62
C GLU A 522 0.16 -35.40 -8.30
N LEU A 523 1.27 -35.48 -9.02
CA LEU A 523 1.75 -34.43 -9.91
C LEU A 523 1.41 -34.79 -11.36
N LEU A 524 0.72 -33.88 -12.03
CA LEU A 524 0.39 -33.94 -13.45
C LEU A 524 1.20 -32.89 -14.20
N PHE A 525 1.80 -33.30 -15.32
CA PHE A 525 2.66 -32.44 -16.14
C PHE A 525 1.99 -32.15 -17.47
N TYR A 526 1.56 -30.91 -17.69
CA TYR A 526 0.91 -30.46 -18.91
C TYR A 526 1.81 -29.51 -19.72
N PRO A 527 1.89 -29.66 -21.05
CA PRO A 527 2.59 -28.70 -21.88
C PRO A 527 1.78 -27.39 -21.97
N ARG A 528 2.48 -26.26 -22.03
CA ARG A 528 1.86 -24.92 -22.16
C ARG A 528 0.92 -24.78 -23.36
N TYR A 529 1.12 -25.55 -24.43
CA TYR A 529 0.39 -25.38 -25.70
C TYR A 529 -0.93 -26.16 -25.81
N HIS A 530 -1.16 -27.20 -25.00
CA HIS A 530 -2.36 -28.03 -25.09
C HIS A 530 -2.75 -28.60 -23.72
N LEU A 531 -4.04 -28.49 -23.37
CA LEU A 531 -4.62 -28.99 -22.12
C LEU A 531 -5.67 -30.04 -22.42
N ASP A 532 -5.31 -31.31 -22.26
CA ASP A 532 -6.20 -32.46 -22.43
C ASP A 532 -5.51 -33.70 -21.85
N LYS A 533 -6.25 -34.78 -21.56
CA LYS A 533 -5.66 -36.06 -21.12
C LYS A 533 -4.65 -36.62 -22.11
N SER A 534 -4.87 -36.41 -23.41
CA SER A 534 -3.97 -36.84 -24.49
C SER A 534 -2.60 -36.15 -24.46
N SER A 535 -2.54 -34.93 -23.93
CA SER A 535 -1.30 -34.13 -23.82
C SER A 535 -0.57 -34.28 -22.50
N LEU A 536 -1.05 -35.12 -21.57
CA LEU A 536 -0.40 -35.35 -20.29
C LEU A 536 0.99 -35.99 -20.52
N LEU A 537 2.04 -35.29 -20.09
CA LEU A 537 3.43 -35.75 -20.29
C LEU A 537 3.84 -36.82 -19.27
N CYS A 538 3.41 -36.65 -18.02
CA CYS A 538 3.75 -37.57 -16.94
C CYS A 538 2.76 -37.45 -15.78
N ARG A 539 2.62 -38.56 -15.03
CA ARG A 539 1.86 -38.66 -13.78
C ARG A 539 2.78 -39.24 -12.70
N LYS A 540 2.93 -38.56 -11.58
CA LYS A 540 3.72 -39.03 -10.44
C LYS A 540 2.86 -39.05 -9.16
N PRO A 541 2.54 -40.22 -8.59
CA PRO A 541 1.87 -40.29 -7.30
C PRO A 541 2.78 -39.76 -6.19
N LEU A 542 2.19 -39.03 -5.24
CA LEU A 542 2.84 -38.47 -4.06
C LEU A 542 2.50 -39.31 -2.82
N LEU A 543 3.33 -39.19 -1.78
CA LEU A 543 3.18 -39.98 -0.55
C LEU A 543 2.02 -39.51 0.33
N ALA A 544 1.81 -38.20 0.39
CA ALA A 544 0.78 -37.55 1.18
C ALA A 544 0.46 -36.16 0.60
N LYS A 545 -0.41 -35.41 1.28
CA LYS A 545 -0.65 -34.00 0.95
C LYS A 545 0.68 -33.23 1.08
N PRO A 546 1.16 -32.59 0.01
CA PRO A 546 2.38 -31.79 0.09
C PRO A 546 2.15 -30.54 0.95
N MET A 547 3.14 -30.18 1.74
CA MET A 547 3.14 -28.97 2.57
C MET A 547 3.66 -27.76 1.80
N VAL A 548 4.84 -27.92 1.19
CA VAL A 548 5.50 -26.90 0.37
C VAL A 548 6.00 -27.55 -0.91
N MET A 549 5.89 -26.85 -2.04
CA MET A 549 6.55 -27.23 -3.28
C MET A 549 7.25 -26.03 -3.92
N ASP A 550 8.39 -26.29 -4.55
CA ASP A 550 9.15 -25.26 -5.27
C ASP A 550 9.82 -25.83 -6.53
N ILE A 551 10.18 -24.96 -7.47
CA ILE A 551 10.88 -25.33 -8.71
C ILE A 551 12.11 -24.47 -8.90
N TYR A 552 13.25 -25.14 -9.10
CA TYR A 552 14.48 -24.50 -9.55
C TYR A 552 15.02 -25.22 -10.78
N GLN A 553 15.08 -24.50 -11.90
CA GLN A 553 15.48 -25.06 -13.20
C GLN A 553 14.68 -26.32 -13.58
N GLU A 554 15.30 -27.50 -13.49
CA GLU A 554 14.73 -28.83 -13.79
C GLU A 554 14.45 -29.65 -12.52
N TYR A 555 14.61 -29.05 -11.34
CA TYR A 555 14.41 -29.72 -10.05
C TYR A 555 13.11 -29.25 -9.40
N ILE A 556 12.37 -30.19 -8.84
CA ILE A 556 11.14 -29.96 -8.08
C ILE A 556 11.38 -30.41 -6.64
N LEU A 557 11.11 -29.52 -5.69
CA LEU A 557 11.08 -29.79 -4.27
C LEU A 557 9.64 -30.06 -3.84
N VAL A 558 9.44 -31.13 -3.07
CA VAL A 558 8.15 -31.46 -2.45
C VAL A 558 8.40 -31.87 -1.01
N THR A 559 7.62 -31.31 -0.09
CA THR A 559 7.74 -31.65 1.34
C THR A 559 6.46 -32.21 1.95
N TYR A 560 6.61 -33.05 2.98
CA TYR A 560 5.52 -33.74 3.67
C TYR A 560 5.66 -33.64 5.20
N CYS A 561 4.56 -33.88 5.92
CA CYS A 561 4.52 -33.90 7.40
C CYS A 561 4.92 -35.30 7.89
N PRO A 562 5.75 -35.48 8.95
CA PRO A 562 6.21 -34.48 9.94
C PRO A 562 7.24 -33.46 9.44
N PHE A 563 8.26 -33.86 8.67
CA PHE A 563 9.08 -32.97 7.84
C PHE A 563 10.02 -33.79 6.92
N ASP A 564 9.46 -34.33 5.84
CA ASP A 564 10.21 -35.06 4.82
C ASP A 564 10.37 -34.21 3.56
N VAL A 565 11.55 -34.19 2.96
CA VAL A 565 11.90 -33.41 1.76
C VAL A 565 12.28 -34.36 0.64
N HIS A 566 11.57 -34.28 -0.48
CA HIS A 566 11.85 -35.06 -1.69
C HIS A 566 12.23 -34.09 -2.82
N ILE A 567 13.34 -34.39 -3.49
CA ILE A 567 13.81 -33.62 -4.64
C ILE A 567 13.77 -34.52 -5.87
N TYR A 568 13.01 -34.09 -6.88
CA TYR A 568 12.88 -34.77 -8.15
C TYR A 568 13.62 -33.99 -9.25
N HIS A 569 14.39 -34.69 -10.08
CA HIS A 569 14.95 -34.15 -11.32
C HIS A 569 14.05 -34.53 -12.50
N VAL A 570 13.69 -33.55 -13.31
CA VAL A 570 12.84 -33.72 -14.48
C VAL A 570 13.70 -33.69 -15.74
N LYS A 571 13.85 -34.85 -16.39
CA LYS A 571 14.54 -34.97 -17.68
C LYS A 571 13.51 -35.02 -18.80
N LEU A 572 13.66 -34.11 -19.75
CA LEU A 572 12.82 -34.05 -20.94
C LEU A 572 13.56 -34.65 -22.14
N PHE A 573 12.97 -35.65 -22.78
CA PHE A 573 13.49 -36.26 -24.00
C PHE A 573 12.65 -35.83 -25.21
N GLY A 574 13.28 -35.16 -26.16
CA GLY A 574 12.63 -34.61 -27.36
C GLY A 574 12.22 -33.14 -27.21
N GLU A 575 11.87 -32.48 -28.32
CA GLU A 575 11.44 -31.08 -28.30
C GLU A 575 9.96 -30.94 -27.91
N LEU A 576 9.64 -29.93 -27.09
CA LEU A 576 8.26 -29.55 -26.74
C LEU A 576 7.65 -28.71 -27.86
N THR A 577 7.04 -29.38 -28.85
CA THR A 577 6.27 -28.76 -29.93
C THR A 577 4.88 -29.42 -30.05
N PRO A 578 3.87 -28.73 -30.60
CA PRO A 578 2.53 -29.32 -30.76
C PRO A 578 2.48 -30.54 -31.69
N LEU A 579 3.54 -30.80 -32.47
CA LEU A 579 3.62 -31.93 -33.41
C LEU A 579 4.42 -33.12 -32.85
N SER A 580 5.15 -32.94 -31.76
CA SER A 580 5.96 -33.98 -31.10
C SER A 580 5.34 -34.39 -29.76
N SER A 581 5.44 -35.67 -29.42
CA SER A 581 5.12 -36.21 -28.09
C SER A 581 6.44 -36.43 -27.32
N PRO A 582 6.94 -35.44 -26.56
CA PRO A 582 8.14 -35.62 -25.78
C PRO A 582 7.88 -36.55 -24.59
N ASP A 583 8.87 -37.37 -24.24
CA ASP A 583 8.82 -38.23 -23.06
C ASP A 583 9.47 -37.52 -21.88
N LEU A 584 8.74 -37.42 -20.76
CA LEU A 584 9.21 -36.79 -19.54
C LEU A 584 9.49 -37.86 -18.48
N GLN A 585 10.74 -37.96 -18.03
CA GLN A 585 11.15 -38.87 -16.97
C GLN A 585 11.46 -38.10 -15.69
N LEU A 586 10.87 -38.55 -14.57
CA LEU A 586 11.18 -38.06 -13.24
C LEU A 586 12.08 -39.06 -12.51
N SER A 587 13.24 -38.59 -12.05
CA SER A 587 14.14 -39.35 -11.16
C SER A 587 14.20 -38.68 -9.78
N THR A 588 14.06 -39.47 -8.71
CA THR A 588 14.31 -38.96 -7.35
C THR A 588 15.81 -38.76 -7.15
N VAL A 589 16.22 -37.56 -6.77
CA VAL A 589 17.62 -37.20 -6.51
C VAL A 589 17.93 -37.38 -5.03
N ARG A 590 17.06 -36.85 -4.14
CA ARG A 590 17.26 -36.86 -2.69
C ARG A 590 15.96 -37.07 -1.96
N GLU A 591 16.06 -37.78 -0.83
CA GLU A 591 15.01 -37.93 0.17
C GLU A 591 15.65 -37.67 1.54
N LEU A 592 15.20 -36.62 2.22
CA LEU A 592 15.70 -36.22 3.53
C LEU A 592 14.54 -36.25 4.52
N SER A 593 14.71 -36.92 5.66
CA SER A 593 13.76 -36.84 6.77
C SER A 593 14.41 -36.05 7.89
N ILE A 594 13.86 -34.89 8.22
CA ILE A 594 14.44 -33.98 9.21
C ILE A 594 13.60 -34.08 10.48
N MET A 595 14.17 -34.74 11.49
CA MET A 595 13.54 -34.82 12.81
C MET A 595 13.77 -33.50 13.56
N THR A 596 12.73 -32.66 13.63
CA THR A 596 12.77 -31.38 14.34
C THR A 596 11.55 -31.21 15.24
N ALA A 597 11.74 -30.56 16.40
CA ALA A 597 10.66 -30.14 17.28
C ALA A 597 10.06 -28.77 16.87
N LYS A 598 10.66 -28.13 15.85
CA LYS A 598 10.24 -26.82 15.35
C LYS A 598 8.91 -26.89 14.59
N CYS A 599 8.26 -25.73 14.46
CA CYS A 599 7.06 -25.55 13.65
C CYS A 599 7.28 -25.94 12.19
N HIS A 600 6.26 -26.49 11.55
CA HIS A 600 6.32 -26.94 10.15
C HIS A 600 6.74 -25.83 9.16
N PRO A 601 7.42 -26.16 8.03
CA PRO A 601 7.76 -25.19 6.99
C PRO A 601 6.48 -24.63 6.33
N ALA A 602 6.41 -23.31 6.26
CA ALA A 602 5.39 -22.59 5.49
C ALA A 602 5.85 -22.32 4.05
N ALA A 603 7.15 -22.11 3.84
CA ALA A 603 7.75 -21.87 2.53
C ALA A 603 9.18 -22.41 2.48
N MET A 604 9.63 -22.79 1.29
CA MET A 604 10.98 -23.27 1.05
C MET A 604 11.41 -22.86 -0.36
N HIS A 605 12.61 -22.32 -0.51
CA HIS A 605 13.16 -21.94 -1.80
C HIS A 605 14.60 -22.39 -1.98
N PHE A 606 14.89 -22.96 -3.14
CA PHE A 606 16.25 -23.32 -3.50
C PHE A 606 17.17 -22.10 -3.56
N LEU A 607 18.37 -22.24 -3.02
CA LEU A 607 19.43 -21.26 -3.17
C LEU A 607 20.36 -21.65 -4.32
N PRO A 608 20.49 -20.82 -5.36
CA PRO A 608 21.43 -21.06 -6.43
C PRO A 608 22.86 -20.85 -5.94
N GLU A 609 23.73 -21.81 -6.24
CA GLU A 609 25.14 -21.73 -5.87
C GLU A 609 25.87 -20.78 -6.84
N GLN A 610 26.45 -19.69 -6.32
CA GLN A 610 27.30 -18.82 -7.12
C GLN A 610 28.58 -19.57 -7.48
N LEU A 611 28.85 -19.73 -8.79
CA LEU A 611 30.16 -20.18 -9.26
C LEU A 611 31.20 -19.19 -8.73
N PRO A 612 32.21 -19.61 -7.94
CA PRO A 612 33.34 -18.73 -7.69
C PRO A 612 33.95 -18.40 -9.05
N ARG A 613 33.97 -17.12 -9.43
CA ARG A 613 34.73 -16.63 -10.58
C ARG A 613 36.20 -16.93 -10.30
N LYS A 614 36.65 -18.16 -10.55
CA LYS A 614 38.06 -18.44 -10.76
C LYS A 614 38.46 -17.58 -11.96
N THR A 615 39.41 -16.70 -11.76
CA THR A 615 40.15 -16.01 -12.81
C THR A 615 40.47 -17.01 -13.92
N LEU A 616 39.76 -16.90 -15.04
CA LEU A 616 39.97 -17.72 -16.22
C LEU A 616 41.37 -17.43 -16.75
N THR A 617 42.31 -18.33 -16.50
CA THR A 617 43.43 -18.54 -17.42
C THR A 617 42.86 -19.22 -18.66
N ASP A 618 43.11 -18.63 -19.83
CA ASP A 618 42.43 -18.85 -21.13
C ASP A 618 42.52 -20.26 -21.76
N ASP A 619 43.04 -21.27 -21.08
CA ASP A 619 43.34 -22.57 -21.69
C ASP A 619 42.45 -23.71 -21.16
N ALA A 620 41.18 -23.75 -21.57
CA ALA A 620 40.37 -24.99 -21.64
C ALA A 620 39.03 -24.77 -22.37
N ILE A 621 39.06 -24.47 -23.67
CA ILE A 621 37.88 -24.58 -24.53
C ILE A 621 37.82 -26.02 -25.06
N SER A 622 36.98 -26.88 -24.46
CA SER A 622 36.27 -28.00 -25.15
C SER A 622 35.50 -28.94 -24.20
N SER A 623 34.36 -28.49 -23.68
CA SER A 623 33.15 -29.32 -23.56
C SER A 623 31.92 -28.41 -23.39
N PRO A 624 30.81 -28.62 -24.13
CA PRO A 624 29.61 -27.80 -24.04
C PRO A 624 28.61 -28.29 -22.97
N ASP A 625 28.94 -29.31 -22.17
CA ASP A 625 28.15 -29.72 -21.02
C ASP A 625 28.50 -28.84 -19.82
N LYS A 626 27.81 -27.69 -19.70
CA LYS A 626 27.69 -27.02 -18.41
C LYS A 626 27.05 -28.01 -17.44
N LEU A 627 27.85 -28.65 -16.58
CA LEU A 627 27.34 -29.53 -15.51
C LEU A 627 26.33 -28.74 -14.68
N VAL A 628 25.04 -29.01 -14.91
CA VAL A 628 23.95 -28.59 -14.03
C VAL A 628 24.22 -29.24 -12.68
N ARG A 629 24.74 -28.47 -11.72
CA ARG A 629 25.03 -28.97 -10.38
C ARG A 629 23.72 -29.10 -9.61
N GLU A 630 23.58 -30.19 -8.88
CA GLU A 630 22.43 -30.42 -8.00
C GLU A 630 22.29 -29.29 -6.97
N PRO A 631 21.06 -28.88 -6.63
CA PRO A 631 20.85 -27.88 -5.60
C PRO A 631 21.31 -28.43 -4.23
N ALA A 632 22.27 -27.74 -3.62
CA ALA A 632 22.85 -28.14 -2.33
C ALA A 632 22.23 -27.43 -1.12
N ARG A 633 21.49 -26.33 -1.32
CA ARG A 633 20.97 -25.50 -0.22
C ARG A 633 19.55 -24.98 -0.48
N CYS A 634 18.81 -24.77 0.59
CA CYS A 634 17.44 -24.28 0.57
C CYS A 634 17.18 -23.32 1.75
N LEU A 635 16.48 -22.22 1.54
CA LEU A 635 15.93 -21.40 2.62
C LEU A 635 14.58 -21.96 3.07
N ILE A 636 14.32 -21.93 4.37
CA ILE A 636 13.08 -22.39 4.99
C ILE A 636 12.48 -21.24 5.78
N LEU A 637 11.22 -20.91 5.51
CA LEU A 637 10.40 -20.08 6.40
C LEU A 637 9.39 -20.99 7.11
N ARG A 638 9.43 -20.99 8.44
CA ARG A 638 8.51 -21.77 9.29
C ARG A 638 7.23 -21.00 9.60
N THR A 639 6.16 -21.69 10.03
CA THR A 639 4.85 -21.07 10.30
C THR A 639 4.85 -20.04 11.44
N ASN A 640 5.84 -20.11 12.34
CA ASN A 640 6.07 -19.13 13.41
C ASN A 640 6.90 -17.91 12.96
N GLY A 641 7.31 -17.83 11.69
CA GLY A 641 8.09 -16.72 11.13
C GLY A 641 9.61 -16.86 11.29
N GLU A 642 10.12 -18.01 11.72
CA GLU A 642 11.56 -18.28 11.74
C GLU A 642 12.08 -18.57 10.32
N LEU A 643 13.12 -17.86 9.90
CA LEU A 643 13.85 -18.07 8.65
C LEU A 643 15.17 -18.79 8.91
N SER A 644 15.38 -19.92 8.25
CA SER A 644 16.57 -20.74 8.41
C SER A 644 17.14 -21.21 7.07
N LEU A 645 18.43 -21.54 7.06
CA LEU A 645 19.17 -22.11 5.94
C LEU A 645 19.33 -23.62 6.16
N LEU A 646 18.83 -24.43 5.23
CA LEU A 646 19.03 -25.87 5.20
C LEU A 646 20.10 -26.26 4.19
N ASP A 647 21.11 -26.96 4.69
CA ASP A 647 22.06 -27.70 3.86
C ASP A 647 21.45 -29.05 3.45
N LEU A 648 21.24 -29.25 2.16
CA LEU A 648 20.64 -30.47 1.60
C LEU A 648 21.65 -31.63 1.51
N ASP A 649 22.95 -31.38 1.63
CA ASP A 649 23.98 -32.41 1.68
C ASP A 649 24.11 -32.96 3.11
N GLU A 650 24.16 -32.08 4.10
CA GLU A 650 24.34 -32.47 5.52
C GLU A 650 23.02 -32.66 6.29
N GLY A 651 21.89 -32.19 5.76
CA GLY A 651 20.61 -32.15 6.46
C GLY A 651 20.61 -31.20 7.67
N ARG A 652 21.54 -30.26 7.73
CA ARG A 652 21.70 -29.33 8.85
C ARG A 652 21.00 -28.02 8.58
N GLU A 653 20.16 -27.63 9.53
CA GLU A 653 19.47 -26.35 9.53
C GLU A 653 20.20 -25.33 10.41
N ARG A 654 20.35 -24.10 9.92
CA ARG A 654 20.92 -22.96 10.63
C ARG A 654 19.95 -21.80 10.63
N GLU A 655 19.60 -21.31 11.81
CA GLU A 655 18.71 -20.16 11.98
C GLU A 655 19.38 -18.85 11.52
N LEU A 656 18.62 -18.01 10.81
CA LEU A 656 19.10 -16.72 10.29
C LEU A 656 18.42 -15.56 11.02
N THR A 657 17.09 -15.50 10.93
CA THR A 657 16.26 -14.43 11.50
C THR A 657 14.91 -14.94 11.95
N ASP A 658 14.28 -14.17 12.83
CA ASP A 658 12.97 -14.41 13.39
C ASP A 658 11.93 -13.41 12.86
N SER A 659 10.66 -13.76 13.03
CA SER A 659 9.52 -12.87 12.78
C SER A 659 9.45 -12.31 11.35
N VAL A 660 9.77 -13.18 10.38
CA VAL A 660 9.68 -12.98 8.93
C VAL A 660 8.30 -13.42 8.43
N GLU A 661 7.66 -12.61 7.59
CA GLU A 661 6.39 -12.96 6.93
C GLU A 661 6.60 -13.51 5.51
N LEU A 662 7.54 -12.92 4.77
CA LEU A 662 7.85 -13.18 3.35
C LEU A 662 9.36 -13.08 3.10
N PHE A 663 9.85 -13.80 2.10
CA PHE A 663 11.22 -13.64 1.59
C PHE A 663 11.30 -13.91 0.08
N TRP A 664 12.29 -13.32 -0.59
CA TRP A 664 12.55 -13.48 -2.04
C TRP A 664 14.03 -13.79 -2.26
N VAL A 665 14.32 -14.72 -3.16
CA VAL A 665 15.70 -15.07 -3.54
C VAL A 665 16.05 -14.40 -4.86
N THR A 666 17.18 -13.70 -4.91
CA THR A 666 17.61 -12.88 -6.07
C THR A 666 18.76 -13.48 -6.86
N CYS A 667 19.61 -14.27 -6.21
CA CYS A 667 20.69 -14.97 -6.89
C CYS A 667 20.13 -15.95 -7.94
N GLY A 668 20.85 -16.15 -9.06
CA GLY A 668 20.75 -17.37 -9.88
C GLY A 668 19.84 -17.39 -11.11
N GLN A 669 19.27 -16.28 -11.56
CA GLN A 669 18.63 -16.23 -12.88
C GLN A 669 19.64 -15.76 -13.94
N SER A 670 20.56 -16.65 -14.37
CA SER A 670 21.49 -16.34 -15.47
C SER A 670 20.98 -16.87 -16.80
N GLU A 671 20.72 -15.98 -17.75
CA GLU A 671 21.14 -16.11 -19.17
C GLU A 671 21.39 -14.73 -19.81
N GLU A 672 20.84 -13.63 -19.26
CA GLU A 672 21.04 -12.28 -19.83
C GLU A 672 21.99 -11.41 -18.98
N LYS A 673 22.88 -10.67 -19.65
CA LYS A 673 23.87 -9.72 -19.09
C LYS A 673 23.24 -8.49 -18.40
N THR A 674 21.98 -8.55 -17.99
CA THR A 674 21.12 -7.40 -17.65
C THR A 674 20.57 -7.44 -16.21
N THR A 675 20.87 -8.46 -15.40
CA THR A 675 20.42 -8.51 -14.01
C THR A 675 21.29 -7.61 -13.12
N LEU A 676 20.66 -6.60 -12.51
CA LEU A 676 21.34 -5.60 -11.68
C LEU A 676 21.68 -6.10 -10.27
N ILE A 677 21.09 -7.22 -9.86
CA ILE A 677 21.08 -7.71 -8.48
C ILE A 677 21.86 -9.04 -8.41
N GLU A 678 23.10 -9.06 -8.89
CA GLU A 678 23.97 -10.25 -8.74
C GLU A 678 24.51 -10.41 -7.30
N GLU A 679 24.60 -9.30 -6.54
CA GLU A 679 25.20 -9.27 -5.20
C GLU A 679 24.22 -9.47 -4.02
N VAL A 680 22.90 -9.50 -4.23
CA VAL A 680 21.93 -9.78 -3.14
C VAL A 680 21.62 -11.26 -3.12
N SER A 681 21.68 -11.89 -1.95
CA SER A 681 21.34 -13.31 -1.77
C SER A 681 19.82 -13.50 -1.68
N TRP A 682 19.19 -12.77 -0.77
CA TRP A 682 17.74 -12.75 -0.57
C TRP A 682 17.30 -11.44 0.10
N LEU A 683 16.00 -11.17 0.04
CA LEU A 683 15.32 -10.13 0.79
C LEU A 683 14.26 -10.79 1.67
N ASP A 684 14.03 -10.27 2.86
CA ASP A 684 12.93 -10.70 3.71
C ASP A 684 12.14 -9.52 4.24
N TYR A 685 10.86 -9.77 4.52
CA TYR A 685 9.92 -8.80 5.02
C TYR A 685 9.21 -9.37 6.23
N GLY A 686 9.19 -8.61 7.32
CA GLY A 686 8.57 -9.01 8.57
C GLY A 686 8.26 -7.82 9.46
N HIS A 687 8.25 -8.04 10.77
CA HIS A 687 7.95 -6.97 11.74
C HIS A 687 8.97 -5.82 11.72
N ARG A 688 10.22 -6.09 11.32
CA ARG A 688 11.32 -5.11 11.21
C ARG A 688 11.34 -4.38 9.86
N GLY A 689 10.26 -4.48 9.08
CA GLY A 689 10.24 -3.97 7.71
C GLY A 689 10.97 -4.90 6.74
N MET A 690 11.47 -4.35 5.64
CA MET A 690 12.24 -5.10 4.64
C MET A 690 13.73 -5.11 5.01
N GLN A 691 14.35 -6.27 4.90
CA GLN A 691 15.79 -6.46 5.09
C GLN A 691 16.40 -7.05 3.82
N VAL A 692 17.63 -6.63 3.52
CA VAL A 692 18.39 -7.05 2.33
C VAL A 692 19.64 -7.79 2.78
N TRP A 693 19.84 -9.00 2.26
CA TRP A 693 20.95 -9.87 2.67
C TRP A 693 21.99 -10.00 1.57
N TYR A 694 23.23 -9.69 1.92
CA TYR A 694 24.38 -9.77 1.01
C TYR A 694 25.24 -11.00 1.34
N PRO A 695 25.62 -11.83 0.36
CA PRO A 695 26.55 -12.93 0.58
C PRO A 695 27.93 -12.36 0.93
N SER A 696 28.62 -12.95 1.92
CA SER A 696 30.02 -12.61 2.18
C SER A 696 30.94 -13.44 1.28
N PRO A 697 32.03 -12.86 0.72
CA PRO A 697 32.95 -13.58 -0.18
C PRO A 697 33.91 -14.56 0.54
N GLY A 698 33.66 -14.91 1.82
CA GLY A 698 34.52 -15.79 2.61
C GLY A 698 34.30 -17.29 2.37
N LEU A 699 35.24 -18.14 2.81
CA LEU A 699 35.19 -19.61 2.68
C LEU A 699 33.95 -20.26 3.35
N ASN A 700 33.32 -19.54 4.28
CA ASN A 700 32.03 -19.86 4.90
C ASN A 700 31.14 -18.59 4.82
N SER A 701 30.52 -18.37 3.65
CA SER A 701 29.73 -17.18 3.30
C SER A 701 28.50 -16.85 4.18
N PHE A 702 28.28 -17.57 5.30
CA PHE A 702 27.05 -17.53 6.09
C PHE A 702 27.28 -17.56 7.62
N LYS A 703 28.08 -16.65 8.18
CA LYS A 703 28.18 -16.42 9.64
C LYS A 703 27.34 -15.22 10.10
N GLN A 704 26.51 -15.39 11.12
CA GLN A 704 25.57 -14.39 11.69
C GLN A 704 26.21 -13.01 11.98
N GLU A 705 27.48 -12.99 12.38
CA GLU A 705 28.22 -11.77 12.76
C GLU A 705 28.55 -10.85 11.56
N ASP A 706 28.57 -11.37 10.32
CA ASP A 706 28.82 -10.60 9.09
C ASP A 706 27.54 -9.98 8.48
N PHE A 707 26.37 -10.25 9.08
CA PHE A 707 25.04 -9.89 8.53
C PHE A 707 24.32 -8.78 9.29
N LEU A 708 24.93 -8.19 10.32
CA LEU A 708 24.28 -7.23 11.20
C LEU A 708 24.18 -5.80 10.65
N GLN A 709 24.55 -5.57 9.38
CA GLN A 709 24.41 -4.25 8.76
C GLN A 709 22.98 -4.09 8.21
N LEU A 710 22.04 -3.90 9.14
CA LEU A 710 20.68 -3.46 8.85
C LEU A 710 20.77 -2.08 8.20
N ASP A 711 20.20 -1.92 7.00
CA ASP A 711 19.90 -0.60 6.45
C ASP A 711 18.51 -0.20 6.99
N PRO A 712 18.42 0.64 8.04
CA PRO A 712 17.13 1.05 8.64
C PRO A 712 16.22 1.82 7.68
N GLU A 713 16.72 2.19 6.50
CA GLU A 713 16.04 3.06 5.52
C GLU A 713 15.28 2.29 4.43
N LEU A 714 15.37 0.95 4.43
CA LEU A 714 14.54 0.08 3.59
C LEU A 714 13.17 -0.22 4.21
N GLU A 715 12.83 0.40 5.33
CA GLU A 715 11.49 0.33 5.90
C GLU A 715 10.47 0.82 4.85
N PHE A 716 9.61 -0.10 4.42
CA PHE A 716 8.43 0.25 3.66
C PHE A 716 7.56 1.12 4.56
N ASP A 717 6.84 2.07 3.95
CA ASP A 717 5.69 2.67 4.61
C ASP A 717 4.82 1.52 5.15
N ARG A 718 4.34 1.66 6.40
CA ARG A 718 3.51 0.65 7.08
C ARG A 718 2.17 0.40 6.36
N GLU A 719 1.88 1.14 5.29
CA GLU A 719 0.76 0.96 4.37
C GLU A 719 1.08 0.22 3.07
N VAL A 720 2.36 0.05 2.75
CA VAL A 720 2.82 -0.51 1.48
C VAL A 720 3.26 -1.94 1.71
N TYR A 721 2.40 -2.87 1.36
CA TYR A 721 2.71 -4.28 1.47
C TYR A 721 3.56 -4.73 0.27
N PRO A 722 4.75 -5.31 0.46
CA PRO A 722 5.58 -5.78 -0.65
C PRO A 722 4.96 -7.00 -1.33
N LEU A 723 4.70 -6.91 -2.65
CA LEU A 723 4.27 -8.04 -3.46
C LEU A 723 5.46 -8.87 -3.94
N GLY A 724 6.50 -8.17 -4.40
CA GLY A 724 7.76 -8.81 -4.73
C GLY A 724 8.70 -7.94 -5.54
N LEU A 725 9.79 -8.55 -5.99
CA LEU A 725 10.88 -7.88 -6.66
C LEU A 725 10.71 -7.90 -8.18
N LEU A 726 11.06 -6.80 -8.85
CA LEU A 726 11.28 -6.76 -10.29
C LEU A 726 12.80 -6.66 -10.56
N PRO A 727 13.49 -7.80 -10.81
CA PRO A 727 14.96 -7.84 -10.86
C PRO A 727 15.57 -6.96 -11.95
N HIS A 728 14.92 -6.88 -13.12
CA HIS A 728 15.36 -6.03 -14.23
C HIS A 728 15.30 -4.55 -13.87
N ALA A 729 14.34 -4.15 -13.04
CA ALA A 729 14.15 -2.76 -12.61
C ALA A 729 14.96 -2.41 -11.34
N GLY A 730 15.34 -3.38 -10.50
CA GLY A 730 15.97 -3.07 -9.21
C GLY A 730 14.99 -2.49 -8.19
N VAL A 731 13.70 -2.82 -8.36
CA VAL A 731 12.57 -2.21 -7.66
C VAL A 731 11.80 -3.30 -6.93
N VAL A 732 11.45 -3.04 -5.67
CA VAL A 732 10.39 -3.77 -4.98
C VAL A 732 9.07 -3.14 -5.34
N VAL A 733 8.16 -3.96 -5.84
CA VAL A 733 6.79 -3.59 -6.08
C VAL A 733 5.99 -3.88 -4.82
N GLY A 734 5.48 -2.84 -4.19
CA GLY A 734 4.49 -2.93 -3.13
C GLY A 734 3.09 -2.55 -3.62
N VAL A 735 2.08 -2.78 -2.79
CA VAL A 735 0.72 -2.29 -3.02
C VAL A 735 0.19 -1.63 -1.76
N SER A 736 -0.48 -0.50 -1.97
CA SER A 736 -1.17 0.28 -0.95
C SER A 736 -2.67 0.35 -1.27
N GLN A 737 -3.50 0.62 -0.26
CA GLN A 737 -4.93 0.79 -0.45
C GLN A 737 -5.27 2.26 -0.75
N ARG A 738 -5.87 2.52 -1.92
CA ARG A 738 -6.47 3.82 -2.25
C ARG A 738 -8.00 3.75 -2.11
N MET A 739 -8.61 4.88 -1.76
CA MET A 739 -10.07 5.07 -1.79
C MET A 739 -10.45 6.13 -2.81
N SER A 740 -11.37 5.79 -3.71
CA SER A 740 -11.87 6.66 -4.77
C SER A 740 -13.36 6.94 -4.55
N PHE A 741 -13.74 8.22 -4.43
CA PHE A 741 -15.12 8.61 -4.13
C PHE A 741 -15.86 9.09 -5.38
N SER A 742 -16.85 8.32 -5.86
CA SER A 742 -17.78 8.80 -6.91
C SER A 742 -18.89 9.67 -6.31
N ALA A 743 -19.56 10.47 -7.15
CA ALA A 743 -20.79 11.18 -6.77
C ALA A 743 -22.04 10.29 -6.89
N SER A 744 -21.94 9.15 -7.59
CA SER A 744 -23.07 8.28 -7.93
C SER A 744 -23.24 7.08 -6.98
N THR A 745 -22.37 6.92 -5.98
CA THR A 745 -22.34 5.76 -5.08
C THR A 745 -22.31 6.21 -3.62
N GLU A 746 -22.97 5.46 -2.74
CA GLU A 746 -23.00 5.73 -1.29
C GLU A 746 -21.61 5.54 -0.65
N PHE A 747 -20.93 4.45 -1.00
CA PHE A 747 -19.61 4.08 -0.47
C PHE A 747 -18.48 4.39 -1.46
N PRO A 748 -17.23 4.56 -0.98
CA PRO A 748 -16.05 4.66 -1.84
C PRO A 748 -15.69 3.33 -2.52
N CYS A 749 -15.00 3.44 -3.66
CA CYS A 749 -14.33 2.32 -4.31
C CYS A 749 -12.98 2.10 -3.64
N PHE A 750 -12.69 0.86 -3.28
CA PHE A 750 -11.38 0.44 -2.80
C PHE A 750 -10.55 0.03 -4.02
N GLU A 751 -9.42 0.70 -4.23
CA GLU A 751 -8.54 0.46 -5.38
C GLU A 751 -7.13 0.13 -4.87
N PRO A 752 -6.60 -1.07 -5.18
CA PRO A 752 -5.20 -1.34 -4.93
C PRO A 752 -4.35 -0.42 -5.81
N SER A 753 -3.37 0.25 -5.23
CA SER A 753 -2.44 1.13 -5.94
C SER A 753 -1.03 0.56 -5.82
N PRO A 754 -0.40 0.13 -6.92
CA PRO A 754 0.97 -0.35 -6.89
C PRO A 754 1.92 0.80 -6.59
N GLN A 755 2.95 0.52 -5.80
CA GLN A 755 4.01 1.46 -5.45
C GLN A 755 5.36 0.82 -5.77
N ALA A 756 6.27 1.60 -6.33
CA ALA A 756 7.63 1.20 -6.61
C ALA A 756 8.55 1.76 -5.54
N GLN A 757 9.22 0.90 -4.78
CA GLN A 757 10.31 1.31 -3.89
C GLN A 757 11.63 0.75 -4.43
N THR A 758 12.61 1.62 -4.60
CA THR A 758 13.86 1.26 -5.26
C THR A 758 14.89 0.83 -4.25
N ILE A 759 15.64 -0.24 -4.54
CA ILE A 759 16.69 -0.75 -3.65
C ILE A 759 18.07 -0.25 -4.10
N LEU A 760 18.16 0.40 -5.27
CA LEU A 760 19.42 0.76 -5.91
C LEU A 760 20.36 1.57 -5.00
N HIS A 761 19.81 2.55 -4.28
CA HIS A 761 20.59 3.38 -3.37
C HIS A 761 21.20 2.56 -2.22
N CYS A 762 20.49 1.57 -1.67
CA CYS A 762 21.01 0.66 -0.64
C CYS A 762 22.14 -0.20 -1.20
N LEU A 763 21.98 -0.74 -2.42
CA LEU A 763 23.02 -1.54 -3.08
C LEU A 763 24.29 -0.71 -3.32
N LEU A 764 24.14 0.52 -3.82
CA LEU A 764 25.25 1.43 -4.06
C LEU A 764 25.95 1.79 -2.74
N ARG A 765 25.18 2.14 -1.70
CA ARG A 765 25.72 2.43 -0.36
C ARG A 765 26.51 1.25 0.19
N HIS A 766 25.98 0.03 0.08
CA HIS A 766 26.66 -1.20 0.53
C HIS A 766 27.96 -1.46 -0.23
N LEU A 767 27.96 -1.30 -1.55
CA LEU A 767 29.16 -1.45 -2.38
C LEU A 767 30.24 -0.43 -2.01
N LEU A 768 29.85 0.84 -1.80
CA LEU A 768 30.76 1.91 -1.40
C LEU A 768 31.33 1.71 0.02
N GLN A 769 30.54 1.14 0.94
CA GLN A 769 31.01 0.78 2.29
C GLN A 769 32.05 -0.35 2.28
N ARG A 770 32.02 -1.22 1.26
CA ARG A 770 32.96 -2.34 1.09
C ARG A 770 34.13 -2.03 0.15
N ASP A 771 34.36 -0.76 -0.18
CA ASP A 771 35.43 -0.31 -1.09
C ASP A 771 35.37 -0.92 -2.50
N LYS A 772 34.16 -1.23 -2.99
CA LYS A 772 33.92 -1.81 -4.32
C LYS A 772 33.46 -0.75 -5.33
N ASP A 773 34.23 0.33 -5.48
CA ASP A 773 33.82 1.51 -6.25
C ASP A 773 33.56 1.20 -7.74
N GLU A 774 34.36 0.33 -8.36
CA GLU A 774 34.17 -0.07 -9.77
C GLU A 774 32.86 -0.82 -10.01
N GLN A 775 32.44 -1.66 -9.05
CA GLN A 775 31.19 -2.42 -9.13
C GLN A 775 30.00 -1.49 -8.91
N ALA A 776 30.11 -0.54 -7.97
CA ALA A 776 29.11 0.50 -7.76
C ALA A 776 28.92 1.36 -9.02
N LEU A 777 30.01 1.79 -9.65
CA LEU A 777 29.97 2.57 -10.90
C LEU A 777 29.32 1.78 -12.04
N ARG A 778 29.68 0.51 -12.21
CA ARG A 778 29.08 -0.35 -13.23
C ARG A 778 27.58 -0.53 -13.03
N LEU A 779 27.15 -0.73 -11.78
CA LEU A 779 25.74 -0.88 -11.41
C LEU A 779 24.95 0.43 -11.61
N ALA A 780 25.55 1.58 -11.30
CA ALA A 780 24.98 2.89 -11.59
C ALA A 780 24.87 3.15 -13.11
N GLN A 781 25.88 2.78 -13.91
CA GLN A 781 25.84 2.92 -15.37
C GLN A 781 24.75 2.06 -16.02
N LEU A 782 24.55 0.83 -15.54
CA LEU A 782 23.47 -0.05 -16.01
C LEU A 782 22.07 0.49 -15.65
N SER A 783 21.96 1.36 -14.64
CA SER A 783 20.70 1.96 -14.19
C SER A 783 20.48 3.39 -14.70
N ALA A 784 21.47 4.04 -15.30
CA ALA A 784 21.37 5.41 -15.82
C ALA A 784 20.29 5.59 -16.91
N GLY A 785 19.98 4.54 -17.67
CA GLY A 785 18.92 4.55 -18.68
C GLY A 785 17.49 4.48 -18.12
N LYS A 786 17.31 4.41 -16.80
CA LYS A 786 16.01 4.22 -16.16
C LYS A 786 15.40 5.55 -15.70
N PRO A 787 14.07 5.68 -15.69
CA PRO A 787 13.42 6.82 -15.10
C PRO A 787 13.65 6.86 -13.60
N HIS A 788 13.62 8.08 -13.06
CA HIS A 788 13.93 8.39 -11.66
C HIS A 788 15.37 8.06 -11.21
N PHE A 789 16.29 7.73 -12.11
CA PHE A 789 17.72 7.62 -11.77
C PHE A 789 18.29 8.80 -10.98
N PRO A 790 17.96 10.07 -11.30
CA PRO A 790 18.42 11.21 -10.51
C PRO A 790 17.91 11.17 -9.07
N HIS A 791 16.68 10.68 -8.87
CA HIS A 791 16.11 10.52 -7.55
C HIS A 791 16.84 9.45 -6.73
N TYR A 792 17.33 8.38 -7.35
CA TYR A 792 18.10 7.34 -6.66
C TYR A 792 19.45 7.87 -6.16
N LEU A 793 20.13 8.68 -6.98
CA LEU A 793 21.38 9.34 -6.59
C LEU A 793 21.12 10.39 -5.50
N GLU A 794 19.98 11.08 -5.57
CA GLU A 794 19.53 12.01 -4.53
C GLU A 794 19.31 11.31 -3.19
N TRP A 795 18.57 10.20 -3.17
CA TRP A 795 18.37 9.39 -1.97
C TRP A 795 19.69 8.83 -1.43
N LEU A 796 20.55 8.29 -2.29
CA LEU A 796 21.88 7.80 -1.88
C LEU A 796 22.70 8.90 -1.19
N LEU A 797 22.77 10.09 -1.78
CA LEU A 797 23.53 11.20 -1.22
C LEU A 797 22.89 11.71 0.08
N PHE A 798 21.56 11.84 0.11
CA PHE A 798 20.81 12.26 1.29
C PHE A 798 21.06 11.32 2.48
N THR A 799 20.94 10.02 2.28
CA THR A 799 21.06 9.03 3.36
C THR A 799 22.48 8.90 3.88
N VAL A 800 23.48 8.90 3.00
CA VAL A 800 24.89 8.92 3.40
C VAL A 800 25.21 10.19 4.19
N PHE A 801 24.68 11.34 3.76
CA PHE A 801 24.89 12.62 4.42
C PHE A 801 24.22 12.68 5.80
N GLU A 802 22.96 12.22 5.92
CA GLU A 802 22.24 12.17 7.20
C GLU A 802 22.93 11.24 8.20
N ALA A 803 23.37 10.06 7.75
CA ALA A 803 24.12 9.12 8.58
C ALA A 803 25.44 9.72 9.10
N GLU A 804 26.12 10.54 8.31
CA GLU A 804 27.35 11.22 8.73
C GLU A 804 27.06 12.32 9.77
N ILE A 805 25.98 13.09 9.62
CA ILE A 805 25.55 14.11 10.60
C ILE A 805 25.21 13.47 11.94
N SER A 806 24.44 12.37 11.91
CA SER A 806 24.07 11.60 13.11
C SER A 806 25.31 11.01 13.79
N GLY A 807 26.24 10.45 13.01
CA GLY A 807 27.50 9.90 13.50
C GLY A 807 28.44 10.94 14.13
N LYS A 808 28.53 12.16 13.57
CA LYS A 808 29.32 13.27 14.13
C LYS A 808 28.79 13.74 15.49
N SER A 809 27.47 13.75 15.66
CA SER A 809 26.82 14.12 16.93
C SER A 809 27.13 13.13 18.07
N SER A 810 27.30 11.85 17.76
CA SER A 810 27.67 10.80 18.72
C SER A 810 29.18 10.76 19.03
N ARG A 811 30.04 11.06 18.03
CA ARG A 811 31.51 11.08 18.18
C ARG A 811 32.06 12.29 18.94
N ASN A 812 31.31 13.40 19.04
CA ASN A 812 31.75 14.58 19.78
C ASN A 812 31.96 14.37 21.30
N ASN A 813 31.51 13.22 21.86
CA ASN A 813 31.80 12.85 23.24
C ASN A 813 33.12 12.06 23.43
N VAL A 814 33.84 11.73 22.34
CA VAL A 814 35.15 11.06 22.41
C VAL A 814 36.10 11.69 21.38
N THR A 815 36.72 12.81 21.73
CA THR A 815 38.00 13.24 21.15
C THR A 815 39.06 13.02 22.23
N THR A 816 40.19 12.36 21.99
CA THR A 816 41.27 12.79 21.08
C THR A 816 42.21 11.64 20.75
N LEU A 817 42.84 11.71 19.56
CA LEU A 817 44.01 10.98 19.03
C LEU A 817 43.72 9.97 17.90
N SER A 818 43.73 10.45 16.66
CA SER A 818 44.74 10.03 15.66
C SER A 818 44.60 10.85 14.38
N SER A 819 45.69 11.51 14.01
CA SER A 819 45.89 12.20 12.74
C SER A 819 46.64 11.29 11.76
N HIS A 820 46.28 11.40 10.49
CA HIS A 820 47.01 10.93 9.29
C HIS A 820 46.79 9.49 8.81
N GLY A 821 45.62 9.31 8.19
CA GLY A 821 45.42 8.53 6.97
C GLY A 821 44.17 9.10 6.30
N THR A 822 44.27 9.60 5.07
CA THR A 822 43.12 10.07 4.26
C THR A 822 42.22 8.88 3.93
N ILE A 823 41.41 8.46 4.90
CA ILE A 823 40.27 7.60 4.62
C ILE A 823 39.23 8.54 4.00
N THR A 824 39.06 8.46 2.68
CA THR A 824 37.96 9.13 1.99
C THR A 824 36.66 8.76 2.69
N SER A 825 35.92 9.78 3.13
CA SER A 825 34.65 9.54 3.82
C SER A 825 33.67 8.85 2.85
N LEU A 826 32.67 8.14 3.39
CA LEU A 826 31.64 7.54 2.55
C LEU A 826 30.92 8.60 1.68
N LEU A 827 30.81 9.83 2.20
CA LEU A 827 30.28 10.98 1.48
C LEU A 827 31.16 11.40 0.31
N ASP A 828 32.49 11.41 0.47
CA ASP A 828 33.43 11.70 -0.63
C ASP A 828 33.29 10.67 -1.75
N LYS A 829 33.29 9.37 -1.39
CA LYS A 829 33.11 8.27 -2.35
C LYS A 829 31.76 8.35 -3.08
N THR A 830 30.71 8.74 -2.36
CA THR A 830 29.38 8.93 -2.93
C THR A 830 29.37 10.11 -3.91
N CYS A 831 29.99 11.24 -3.55
CA CYS A 831 30.13 12.38 -4.46
C CYS A 831 30.94 12.00 -5.71
N ASP A 832 32.04 11.26 -5.56
CA ASP A 832 32.88 10.80 -6.67
C ASP A 832 32.14 9.84 -7.61
N LEU A 833 31.29 8.97 -7.06
CA LEU A 833 30.41 8.11 -7.85
C LEU A 833 29.43 8.95 -8.69
N ILE A 834 28.69 9.88 -8.05
CA ILE A 834 27.64 10.68 -8.68
C ILE A 834 28.23 11.64 -9.74
N ARG A 835 29.47 12.15 -9.55
CA ARG A 835 30.18 13.01 -10.53
C ARG A 835 30.32 12.40 -11.92
N ASN A 836 30.23 11.07 -12.05
CA ASN A 836 30.27 10.39 -13.35
C ASN A 836 29.00 10.58 -14.20
N PHE A 837 27.96 11.21 -13.65
CA PHE A 837 26.66 11.37 -14.29
C PHE A 837 26.30 12.85 -14.50
N PRO A 838 25.60 13.20 -15.60
CA PRO A 838 25.22 14.58 -15.90
C PRO A 838 24.24 15.17 -14.87
N GLU A 839 23.56 14.35 -14.07
CA GLU A 839 22.58 14.80 -13.09
C GLU A 839 23.19 15.24 -11.76
N TYR A 840 24.52 15.12 -11.61
CA TYR A 840 25.27 15.49 -10.41
C TYR A 840 24.86 16.84 -9.82
N TRP A 841 24.84 17.90 -10.64
CA TRP A 841 24.54 19.25 -10.16
C TRP A 841 23.10 19.41 -9.67
N ASP A 842 22.14 18.69 -10.25
CA ASP A 842 20.74 18.77 -9.82
C ASP A 842 20.51 17.99 -8.51
N VAL A 843 21.16 16.83 -8.41
CA VAL A 843 21.14 15.98 -7.21
C VAL A 843 21.69 16.71 -5.99
N VAL A 844 22.88 17.31 -6.08
CA VAL A 844 23.53 18.00 -4.95
C VAL A 844 22.67 19.16 -4.44
N VAL A 845 22.10 19.98 -5.34
CA VAL A 845 21.27 21.11 -4.92
C VAL A 845 19.92 20.67 -4.37
N SER A 846 19.34 19.59 -4.89
CA SER A 846 18.10 19.02 -4.38
C SER A 846 18.28 18.51 -2.94
N VAL A 847 19.36 17.75 -2.66
CA VAL A 847 19.70 17.29 -1.30
C VAL A 847 19.94 18.46 -0.37
N ALA A 848 20.71 19.47 -0.78
CA ALA A 848 20.93 20.67 0.03
C ALA A 848 19.60 21.35 0.41
N ARG A 849 18.69 21.54 -0.55
CA ARG A 849 17.41 22.21 -0.30
C ARG A 849 16.42 21.40 0.54
N LYS A 850 16.62 20.08 0.67
CA LYS A 850 15.81 19.18 1.50
C LYS A 850 16.41 18.91 2.89
N THR A 851 17.61 19.39 3.16
CA THR A 851 18.34 19.19 4.43
C THR A 851 18.44 20.48 5.24
N ASP A 852 18.71 20.38 6.54
CA ASP A 852 18.92 21.56 7.39
C ASP A 852 20.20 22.29 6.95
N GLY A 853 20.06 23.56 6.58
CA GLY A 853 21.18 24.34 6.08
C GLY A 853 22.26 24.70 7.09
N ARG A 854 22.17 24.24 8.35
CA ARG A 854 23.30 24.26 9.28
C ARG A 854 24.45 23.35 8.83
N HIS A 855 24.13 22.25 8.14
CA HIS A 855 25.10 21.23 7.74
C HIS A 855 25.56 21.37 6.29
N TRP A 856 25.09 22.37 5.53
CA TRP A 856 25.47 22.55 4.12
C TRP A 856 26.99 22.71 3.93
N ALA A 857 27.70 23.30 4.88
CA ALA A 857 29.16 23.41 4.79
C ALA A 857 29.86 22.04 4.70
N ASP A 858 29.36 21.01 5.41
CA ASP A 858 29.87 19.64 5.33
C ASP A 858 29.61 19.02 3.96
N LEU A 859 28.41 19.21 3.40
CA LEU A 859 28.04 18.69 2.08
C LEU A 859 28.91 19.29 0.96
N PHE A 860 29.07 20.62 0.96
CA PHE A 860 29.84 21.33 -0.07
C PHE A 860 31.36 21.21 0.11
N ALA A 861 31.84 20.71 1.27
CA ALA A 861 33.24 20.32 1.42
C ALA A 861 33.57 19.06 0.59
N ALA A 862 32.66 18.08 0.54
CA ALA A 862 32.80 16.88 -0.27
C ALA A 862 32.40 17.08 -1.74
N ALA A 863 31.28 17.79 -1.98
CA ALA A 863 30.75 18.00 -3.33
C ALA A 863 31.57 19.00 -4.17
N GLY A 864 32.17 20.02 -3.55
CA GLY A 864 32.84 21.12 -4.25
C GLY A 864 32.14 22.46 -3.99
N ARG A 865 32.75 23.58 -4.40
CA ARG A 865 32.25 24.92 -4.04
C ARG A 865 30.93 25.25 -4.76
N SER A 866 29.98 25.83 -4.03
CA SER A 866 28.66 26.21 -4.56
C SER A 866 28.72 27.17 -5.75
N THR A 867 29.67 28.11 -5.78
CA THR A 867 29.87 29.01 -6.93
C THR A 867 30.44 28.34 -8.17
N GLU A 868 31.35 27.38 -8.01
CA GLU A 868 31.93 26.61 -9.12
C GLU A 868 30.83 25.76 -9.78
N LEU A 869 30.01 25.07 -8.97
CA LEU A 869 28.85 24.30 -9.45
C LEU A 869 27.80 25.18 -10.13
N PHE A 870 27.55 26.39 -9.62
CA PHE A 870 26.68 27.37 -10.26
C PHE A 870 27.21 27.82 -11.62
N GLU A 871 28.51 28.13 -11.72
CA GLU A 871 29.11 28.62 -12.96
C GLU A 871 29.11 27.53 -14.05
N GLU A 872 29.34 26.26 -13.68
CA GLU A 872 29.20 25.14 -14.60
C GLU A 872 27.75 24.97 -15.10
N CYS A 873 26.75 25.07 -14.21
CA CYS A 873 25.34 25.04 -14.60
C CYS A 873 24.99 26.21 -15.53
N PHE A 874 25.52 27.40 -15.25
CA PHE A 874 25.33 28.59 -16.04
C PHE A 874 25.91 28.44 -17.45
N GLN A 875 27.14 27.93 -17.57
CA GLN A 875 27.80 27.67 -18.86
C GLN A 875 27.06 26.61 -19.70
N ARG A 876 26.48 25.59 -19.05
CA ARG A 876 25.68 24.53 -19.69
C ARG A 876 24.25 24.97 -20.05
N ARG A 877 23.86 26.21 -19.73
CA ARG A 877 22.51 26.76 -19.91
C ARG A 877 21.43 26.05 -19.08
N TRP A 878 21.80 25.42 -17.97
CA TRP A 878 20.86 24.77 -17.06
C TRP A 878 20.34 25.75 -16.03
N TYR A 879 19.63 26.77 -16.51
CA TYR A 879 19.26 27.94 -15.70
C TYR A 879 18.34 27.61 -14.52
N ARG A 880 17.47 26.59 -14.64
CA ARG A 880 16.59 26.15 -13.54
C ARG A 880 17.38 25.60 -12.36
N THR A 881 18.32 24.70 -12.62
CA THR A 881 19.21 24.13 -11.59
C THR A 881 20.15 25.21 -11.04
N ALA A 882 20.69 26.10 -11.89
CA ALA A 882 21.49 27.25 -11.44
C ALA A 882 20.72 28.19 -10.50
N ALA A 883 19.42 28.42 -10.75
CA ALA A 883 18.57 29.22 -9.85
C ALA A 883 18.42 28.59 -8.47
N CYS A 884 18.36 27.25 -8.38
CA CYS A 884 18.28 26.54 -7.10
C CYS A 884 19.54 26.77 -6.23
N TYR A 885 20.71 26.96 -6.83
CA TYR A 885 21.97 27.24 -6.11
C TYR A 885 22.02 28.64 -5.50
N ILE A 886 21.21 29.60 -5.94
CA ILE A 886 21.25 30.99 -5.45
C ILE A 886 21.00 31.05 -3.94
N LEU A 887 20.05 30.25 -3.44
CA LEU A 887 19.74 30.16 -2.00
C LEU A 887 20.89 29.55 -1.19
N VAL A 888 21.56 28.54 -1.77
CA VAL A 888 22.71 27.89 -1.15
C VAL A 888 23.88 28.87 -1.05
N ILE A 889 24.19 29.56 -2.14
CA ILE A 889 25.25 30.59 -2.20
C ILE A 889 24.97 31.72 -1.20
N ALA A 890 23.71 32.17 -1.09
CA ALA A 890 23.33 33.22 -0.14
C ALA A 890 23.70 32.86 1.30
N LYS A 891 23.55 31.57 1.67
CA LYS A 891 23.81 31.08 3.02
C LYS A 891 25.30 30.76 3.25
N LEU A 892 25.99 30.18 2.27
CA LEU A 892 27.39 29.73 2.43
C LEU A 892 28.42 30.83 2.15
N GLU A 893 28.21 31.63 1.11
CA GLU A 893 29.18 32.63 0.62
C GLU A 893 28.72 34.07 0.87
N GLY A 894 27.42 34.26 1.10
CA GLY A 894 26.82 35.51 1.51
C GLY A 894 25.88 36.14 0.47
N PRO A 895 25.06 37.11 0.88
CA PRO A 895 23.98 37.67 0.05
C PRO A 895 24.49 38.47 -1.14
N ALA A 896 25.65 39.15 -1.03
CA ALA A 896 26.19 39.96 -2.12
C ALA A 896 26.58 39.11 -3.35
N VAL A 897 27.22 37.96 -3.12
CA VAL A 897 27.61 37.02 -4.18
C VAL A 897 26.37 36.41 -4.83
N SER A 898 25.40 36.00 -4.00
CA SER A 898 24.12 35.45 -4.47
C SER A 898 23.35 36.43 -5.34
N GLN A 899 23.27 37.71 -4.95
CA GLN A 899 22.61 38.77 -5.72
C GLN A 899 23.28 39.00 -7.08
N TYR A 900 24.61 39.03 -7.12
CA TYR A 900 25.35 39.17 -8.38
C TYR A 900 25.05 38.01 -9.35
N CYS A 901 25.09 36.78 -8.85
CA CYS A 901 24.74 35.58 -9.63
C CYS A 901 23.28 35.61 -10.11
N ALA A 902 22.35 36.03 -9.24
CA ALA A 902 20.94 36.14 -9.57
C ALA A 902 20.65 37.19 -10.66
N LEU A 903 21.36 38.33 -10.66
CA LEU A 903 21.24 39.35 -11.71
C LEU A 903 21.77 38.84 -13.06
N ARG A 904 22.92 38.15 -13.07
CA ARG A 904 23.46 37.50 -14.28
C ARG A 904 22.48 36.47 -14.84
N LEU A 905 21.88 35.65 -13.97
CA LEU A 905 20.91 34.63 -14.35
C LEU A 905 19.60 35.26 -14.85
N LEU A 906 19.15 36.36 -14.25
CA LEU A 906 17.97 37.09 -14.72
C LEU A 906 18.17 37.58 -16.16
N GLN A 907 19.33 38.14 -16.48
CA GLN A 907 19.61 38.61 -17.84
C GLN A 907 19.62 37.44 -18.84
N ALA A 908 20.34 36.36 -18.53
CA ALA A 908 20.41 35.17 -19.41
C ALA A 908 19.03 34.49 -19.60
N THR A 909 18.18 34.47 -18.57
CA THR A 909 16.83 33.89 -18.65
C THR A 909 15.87 34.75 -19.46
N LEU A 910 16.04 36.07 -19.45
CA LEU A 910 15.28 36.98 -20.32
C LEU A 910 15.72 36.82 -21.78
N ASP A 911 17.01 36.72 -22.05
CA ASP A 911 17.57 36.51 -23.40
C ASP A 911 17.06 35.21 -24.04
N GLU A 912 16.97 34.12 -23.26
CA GLU A 912 16.46 32.80 -23.69
C GLU A 912 14.93 32.66 -23.55
N SER A 913 14.22 33.75 -23.21
CA SER A 913 12.75 33.83 -23.08
C SER A 913 12.10 32.90 -22.02
N LEU A 914 12.83 32.54 -20.97
CA LEU A 914 12.36 31.73 -19.84
C LEU A 914 11.67 32.58 -18.77
N TYR A 915 10.50 33.14 -19.10
CA TYR A 915 9.85 34.19 -18.30
C TYR A 915 9.30 33.77 -16.94
N GLU A 916 8.91 32.51 -16.76
CA GLU A 916 8.48 32.00 -15.45
C GLU A 916 9.62 32.04 -14.43
N LEU A 917 10.79 31.51 -14.84
CA LEU A 917 12.00 31.52 -14.02
C LEU A 917 12.50 32.94 -13.77
N ALA A 918 12.47 33.81 -14.79
CA ALA A 918 12.80 35.22 -14.62
C ALA A 918 11.89 35.89 -13.57
N GLY A 919 10.59 35.57 -13.55
CA GLY A 919 9.66 36.07 -12.53
C GLY A 919 10.00 35.60 -11.11
N GLU A 920 10.43 34.35 -10.95
CA GLU A 920 10.91 33.83 -9.66
C GLU A 920 12.17 34.56 -9.18
N LEU A 921 13.13 34.80 -10.09
CA LEU A 921 14.35 35.54 -9.80
C LEU A 921 14.07 37.01 -9.44
N VAL A 922 13.13 37.66 -10.12
CA VAL A 922 12.69 39.02 -9.77
C VAL A 922 12.10 39.05 -8.37
N ARG A 923 11.24 38.08 -8.01
CA ARG A 923 10.69 37.99 -6.64
C ARG A 923 11.79 37.78 -5.60
N PHE A 924 12.76 36.91 -5.89
CA PHE A 924 13.90 36.70 -5.01
C PHE A 924 14.74 37.96 -4.83
N LEU A 925 15.09 38.66 -5.91
CA LEU A 925 15.88 39.89 -5.88
C LEU A 925 15.16 41.05 -5.16
N LEU A 926 13.83 41.16 -5.34
CA LEU A 926 13.03 42.19 -4.66
C LEU A 926 12.80 41.89 -3.17
N ARG A 927 12.80 40.60 -2.76
CA ARG A 927 12.68 40.19 -1.35
C ARG A 927 14.02 40.23 -0.60
N SER A 928 15.09 39.74 -1.22
CA SER A 928 16.44 39.72 -0.62
C SER A 928 16.98 41.12 -0.31
N GLY A 929 16.43 42.17 -0.95
CA GLY A 929 16.68 43.56 -0.58
C GLY A 929 16.01 44.04 0.72
N ARG A 930 15.10 43.26 1.34
CA ARG A 930 14.31 43.66 2.51
C ARG A 930 14.70 42.98 3.83
N GLU A 931 15.47 41.90 3.82
CA GLU A 931 15.59 40.97 4.99
C GLU A 931 16.92 41.02 5.79
N TYR A 932 17.82 41.97 5.55
CA TYR A 932 19.11 42.03 6.27
C TYR A 932 19.26 43.25 7.21
N GLU A 933 18.24 43.53 8.03
CA GLU A 933 18.45 44.28 9.29
C GLU A 933 18.60 43.28 10.45
N PRO A 934 19.64 43.36 11.30
CA PRO A 934 19.78 42.49 12.45
C PRO A 934 18.77 42.91 13.53
N THR A 935 17.68 42.17 13.69
CA THR A 935 16.82 42.31 14.88
C THR A 935 17.52 41.73 16.12
N PRO A 936 17.44 42.39 17.29
CA PRO A 936 18.12 41.92 18.49
C PRO A 936 17.47 40.65 19.03
N VAL A 937 18.30 39.82 19.65
CA VAL A 937 17.99 38.59 20.39
C VAL A 937 16.73 38.77 21.24
N ASN A 938 15.67 38.00 20.96
CA ASN A 938 14.78 37.34 21.93
C ASN A 938 13.51 36.78 21.27
N SER A 939 13.46 35.46 21.13
CA SER A 939 12.37 34.56 21.55
C SER A 939 12.34 33.33 20.66
N GLU A 940 12.94 32.25 21.17
CA GLU A 940 12.77 30.89 20.66
C GLU A 940 11.30 30.49 20.77
N LYS A 941 10.62 30.47 19.63
CA LYS A 941 9.50 29.60 19.30
C LYS A 941 9.31 29.77 17.82
N LEU A 942 9.59 28.72 17.04
CA LEU A 942 8.82 28.32 15.85
C LEU A 942 9.50 27.14 15.16
N SER A 943 8.70 26.10 15.00
CA SER A 943 8.91 24.96 14.10
C SER A 943 8.97 25.43 12.64
N PRO A 944 9.87 24.87 11.80
CA PRO A 944 9.96 25.28 10.41
C PRO A 944 8.90 24.56 9.57
N ARG A 945 7.82 25.28 9.22
CA ARG A 945 7.00 24.96 8.03
C ARG A 945 7.72 25.51 6.79
N PHE A 946 8.66 24.75 6.22
CA PHE A 946 9.54 25.23 5.13
C PHE A 946 9.49 24.44 3.81
N PHE A 947 8.65 23.41 3.66
CA PHE A 947 8.52 22.69 2.40
C PHE A 947 7.32 23.18 1.58
N GLY A 948 7.57 23.83 0.44
CA GLY A 948 6.52 24.08 -0.57
C GLY A 948 6.59 25.34 -1.43
N TYR A 949 7.73 26.03 -1.58
CA TYR A 949 7.72 27.36 -2.22
C TYR A 949 7.97 27.45 -3.74
N PHE A 950 8.12 26.35 -4.48
CA PHE A 950 8.38 26.45 -5.94
C PHE A 950 7.57 25.54 -6.87
N LEU A 951 6.52 24.89 -6.39
CA LEU A 951 5.63 24.11 -7.27
C LEU A 951 4.17 24.23 -6.84
N PHE A 952 3.54 25.41 -6.98
CA PHE A 952 2.09 25.59 -7.20
C PHE A 952 1.79 27.04 -7.63
N PRO A 953 0.82 27.29 -8.53
CA PRO A 953 0.42 28.63 -8.95
C PRO A 953 -0.40 29.29 -7.85
N SER A 954 0.10 30.41 -7.29
CA SER A 954 -0.67 31.18 -6.31
C SER A 954 -1.39 32.35 -6.99
N SER A 955 -2.71 32.33 -6.89
CA SER A 955 -3.55 33.52 -7.00
C SER A 955 -3.27 34.41 -5.79
N TYR A 956 -2.58 35.53 -6.00
CA TYR A 956 -2.42 36.56 -4.97
C TYR A 956 -3.06 37.89 -5.39
N GLN A 957 -3.85 38.37 -4.45
CA GLN A 957 -4.61 39.60 -4.40
C GLN A 957 -3.65 40.81 -4.48
N ARG A 958 -3.96 41.79 -5.35
CA ARG A 958 -3.23 43.07 -5.48
C ARG A 958 -3.18 43.78 -4.12
N GLN A 959 -2.00 43.95 -3.54
CA GLN A 959 -1.74 44.98 -2.53
C GLN A 959 -1.05 46.17 -3.20
N SER A 960 -1.66 47.34 -3.05
CA SER A 960 -1.18 48.64 -3.52
C SER A 960 0.03 49.10 -2.71
N PHE A 961 1.09 49.52 -3.40
CA PHE A 961 2.23 50.22 -2.80
C PHE A 961 1.84 51.66 -2.44
N ASP A 962 1.88 52.01 -1.15
CA ASP A 962 1.90 53.40 -0.70
C ASP A 962 3.35 53.94 -0.74
N PRO A 963 3.62 55.13 -1.31
CA PRO A 963 4.95 55.71 -1.31
C PRO A 963 5.06 56.75 -0.18
N LYS A 964 5.90 56.48 0.84
CA LYS A 964 6.60 57.50 1.65
C LYS A 964 7.50 56.84 2.71
N GLY A 965 8.81 56.83 2.47
CA GLY A 965 9.87 56.49 3.44
C GLY A 965 11.27 56.63 2.81
N PRO A 966 12.29 57.14 3.53
CA PRO A 966 13.55 57.56 2.92
C PRO A 966 14.53 56.39 2.76
N PHE A 967 14.49 55.74 1.60
CA PHE A 967 15.39 54.64 1.23
C PHE A 967 16.37 55.11 0.15
N LYS A 968 17.66 55.31 0.48
CA LYS A 968 18.66 55.76 -0.51
C LYS A 968 19.58 54.66 -1.02
N ASP A 969 19.92 53.63 -0.25
CA ASP A 969 20.78 52.52 -0.71
C ASP A 969 19.98 51.32 -1.27
N GLN A 970 18.74 51.12 -0.80
CA GLN A 970 17.87 50.02 -1.27
C GLN A 970 17.34 50.23 -2.70
N ASN A 971 17.41 51.46 -3.22
CA ASN A 971 16.93 51.79 -4.56
C ASN A 971 17.86 51.31 -5.68
N ALA A 972 19.16 51.08 -5.42
CA ALA A 972 20.10 50.72 -6.48
C ALA A 972 19.79 49.34 -7.07
N HIS A 973 19.51 48.34 -6.24
CA HIS A 973 19.20 46.98 -6.71
C HIS A 973 17.83 46.90 -7.38
N VAL A 974 16.81 47.56 -6.79
CA VAL A 974 15.48 47.64 -7.40
C VAL A 974 15.53 48.40 -8.72
N ALA A 975 16.34 49.45 -8.82
CA ALA A 975 16.59 50.18 -10.06
C ALA A 975 17.30 49.29 -11.09
N SER A 976 18.32 48.52 -10.71
CA SER A 976 19.00 47.59 -11.64
C SER A 976 18.05 46.53 -12.19
N VAL A 977 17.23 45.90 -11.35
CA VAL A 977 16.22 44.93 -11.81
C VAL A 977 15.20 45.59 -12.72
N LYS A 978 14.70 46.78 -12.34
CA LYS A 978 13.75 47.55 -13.15
C LYS A 978 14.35 47.93 -14.50
N ASN A 979 15.61 48.37 -14.55
CA ASN A 979 16.31 48.73 -15.78
C ASN A 979 16.48 47.51 -16.70
N ILE A 980 16.85 46.35 -16.16
CA ILE A 980 16.96 45.10 -16.94
C ILE A 980 15.60 44.74 -17.56
N LEU A 981 14.53 44.74 -16.76
CA LEU A 981 13.18 44.43 -17.24
C LEU A 981 12.67 45.43 -18.27
N GLU A 982 12.90 46.74 -18.06
CA GLU A 982 12.52 47.79 -19.01
C GLU A 982 13.30 47.66 -20.32
N SER A 983 14.61 47.42 -20.26
CA SER A 983 15.43 47.21 -21.47
C SER A 983 14.97 46.01 -22.31
N HIS A 984 14.58 44.91 -21.66
CA HIS A 984 14.03 43.73 -22.32
C HIS A 984 12.66 44.00 -22.94
N ALA A 985 11.79 44.72 -22.22
CA ALA A 985 10.49 45.15 -22.75
C ALA A 985 10.66 46.04 -24.00
N SER A 986 11.65 46.96 -24.01
CA SER A 986 11.98 47.79 -25.18
C SER A 986 12.49 46.95 -26.36
N LEU A 987 13.30 45.92 -26.09
CA LEU A 987 13.76 44.97 -27.12
C LEU A 987 12.58 44.21 -27.74
N LEU A 988 11.68 43.66 -26.93
CA LEU A 988 10.50 42.93 -27.42
C LEU A 988 9.53 43.85 -28.19
N MET A 989 9.32 45.08 -27.72
CA MET A 989 8.46 46.07 -28.38
C MET A 989 9.04 46.55 -29.71
N SER A 990 10.34 46.87 -29.76
CA SER A 990 11.00 47.28 -31.01
C SER A 990 11.04 46.14 -32.03
N GLY A 991 11.20 44.89 -31.57
CA GLY A 991 11.13 43.70 -32.39
C GLY A 991 9.70 43.31 -32.76
N LYS A 992 8.66 43.97 -32.21
CA LYS A 992 7.24 43.63 -32.37
C LYS A 992 6.93 42.15 -32.04
N GLU A 993 7.64 41.55 -31.09
CA GLU A 993 7.43 40.17 -30.63
C GLU A 993 6.36 40.11 -29.54
N LEU A 994 5.11 40.37 -29.95
CA LEU A 994 3.99 40.60 -29.03
C LEU A 994 3.60 39.39 -28.19
N SER A 995 3.69 38.18 -28.74
CA SER A 995 3.43 36.94 -27.98
C SER A 995 4.43 36.76 -26.84
N LYS A 996 5.73 37.00 -27.11
CA LYS A 996 6.78 36.97 -26.08
C LYS A 996 6.63 38.08 -25.06
N LEU A 997 6.18 39.28 -25.47
CA LEU A 997 5.89 40.38 -24.55
C LEU A 997 4.75 40.04 -23.57
N VAL A 998 3.69 39.37 -24.06
CA VAL A 998 2.60 38.92 -23.20
C VAL A 998 3.07 37.85 -22.22
N ALA A 999 3.84 36.87 -22.71
CA ALA A 999 4.45 35.85 -21.87
C ALA A 999 5.39 36.46 -20.81
N PHE A 1000 6.20 37.44 -21.20
CA PHE A 1000 7.07 38.21 -20.31
C PHE A 1000 6.28 38.95 -19.23
N ALA A 1001 5.24 39.71 -19.60
CA ALA A 1001 4.43 40.48 -18.66
C ALA A 1001 3.67 39.56 -17.69
N LYS A 1002 3.12 38.45 -18.19
CA LYS A 1002 2.43 37.43 -17.37
C LYS A 1002 3.40 36.72 -16.42
N GLY A 1003 4.58 36.30 -16.89
CA GLY A 1003 5.57 35.53 -16.11
C GLY A 1003 6.27 36.36 -15.04
N THR A 1004 6.68 37.58 -15.37
CA THR A 1004 7.44 38.46 -14.46
C THR A 1004 6.57 39.40 -13.63
N GLN A 1005 5.26 39.48 -13.91
CA GLN A 1005 4.33 40.46 -13.32
C GLN A 1005 4.77 41.92 -13.57
N PHE A 1006 5.48 42.16 -14.67
CA PHE A 1006 5.93 43.49 -15.06
C PHE A 1006 4.75 44.44 -15.33
N ASP A 1007 4.81 45.66 -14.81
CA ASP A 1007 3.78 46.68 -15.02
C ASP A 1007 3.89 47.27 -16.43
N LEU A 1008 3.27 46.57 -17.38
CA LEU A 1008 3.24 46.96 -18.78
C LEU A 1008 2.52 48.31 -18.98
N VAL A 1009 1.55 48.66 -18.13
CA VAL A 1009 0.78 49.92 -18.27
C VAL A 1009 1.65 51.12 -17.95
N ASP A 1010 2.40 51.06 -16.84
CA ASP A 1010 3.31 52.13 -16.45
C ASP A 1010 4.46 52.30 -17.45
N TYR A 1011 5.00 51.19 -17.96
CA TYR A 1011 6.00 51.18 -19.02
C TYR A 1011 5.48 51.83 -20.32
N LEU A 1012 4.31 51.40 -20.83
CA LEU A 1012 3.74 51.92 -22.08
C LEU A 1012 3.39 53.42 -22.00
N ARG A 1013 3.03 53.93 -20.81
CA ARG A 1013 2.82 55.38 -20.60
C ARG A 1013 4.10 56.18 -20.83
N ARG A 1014 5.24 55.64 -20.37
CA ARG A 1014 6.55 56.29 -20.49
C ARG A 1014 7.12 56.16 -21.90
N GLU A 1015 6.83 55.06 -22.59
CA GLU A 1015 7.45 54.74 -23.89
C GLU A 1015 6.57 55.03 -25.13
N ARG A 1016 5.49 55.81 -24.94
CA ARG A 1016 4.54 56.19 -26.01
C ARG A 1016 5.19 56.75 -27.28
N TYR A 1017 6.33 57.42 -27.15
CA TYR A 1017 7.08 58.01 -28.26
C TYR A 1017 8.39 57.27 -28.57
N GLY A 1018 8.65 56.14 -27.91
CA GLY A 1018 9.88 55.33 -28.04
C GLY A 1018 9.65 54.05 -28.85
N SER A 1019 10.05 52.89 -28.29
CA SER A 1019 9.99 51.58 -28.97
C SER A 1019 8.58 51.15 -29.38
N ALA A 1020 7.54 51.71 -28.77
CA ALA A 1020 6.15 51.37 -29.02
C ALA A 1020 5.49 52.18 -30.15
N ARG A 1021 6.22 53.06 -30.85
CA ARG A 1021 5.66 53.91 -31.90
C ARG A 1021 5.36 53.10 -33.18
N LEU A 1022 4.16 53.28 -33.75
CA LEU A 1022 3.80 52.71 -35.05
C LEU A 1022 3.94 53.80 -36.13
N GLU A 1023 4.87 53.62 -37.08
CA GLU A 1023 5.12 54.63 -38.13
C GLU A 1023 4.05 54.63 -39.23
N ASN A 1024 3.65 53.44 -39.71
CA ASN A 1024 2.67 53.29 -40.78
C ASN A 1024 1.66 52.20 -40.39
N PHE A 1025 0.36 52.56 -40.41
CA PHE A 1025 -0.73 51.68 -40.03
C PHE A 1025 -0.78 50.40 -40.88
N ALA A 1026 -0.68 50.49 -42.21
CA ALA A 1026 -0.79 49.34 -43.10
C ALA A 1026 0.37 48.34 -42.89
N LEU A 1027 1.60 48.85 -42.82
CA LEU A 1027 2.80 48.03 -42.57
C LEU A 1027 2.79 47.44 -41.14
N ALA A 1028 2.32 48.21 -40.15
CA ALA A 1028 2.18 47.73 -38.79
C ALA A 1028 1.14 46.62 -38.68
N PHE A 1029 -0.03 46.80 -39.31
CA PHE A 1029 -1.12 45.83 -39.31
C PHE A 1029 -0.71 44.50 -39.96
N GLU A 1030 -0.03 44.54 -41.10
CA GLU A 1030 0.48 43.35 -41.77
C GLU A 1030 1.56 42.63 -40.94
N LEU A 1031 2.56 43.36 -40.45
CA LEU A 1031 3.66 42.79 -39.67
C LEU A 1031 3.16 42.19 -38.34
N ILE A 1032 2.25 42.89 -37.65
CA ILE A 1032 1.66 42.41 -36.39
C ILE A 1032 0.75 41.21 -36.65
N GLY A 1033 -0.03 41.22 -37.74
CA GLY A 1033 -0.86 40.09 -38.15
C GLY A 1033 -0.03 38.84 -38.45
N GLN A 1034 1.10 38.99 -39.16
CA GLN A 1034 2.03 37.89 -39.46
C GLN A 1034 2.69 37.33 -38.18
N LYS A 1035 3.14 38.21 -37.27
CA LYS A 1035 3.85 37.79 -36.04
C LYS A 1035 2.94 37.18 -34.97
N LEU A 1036 1.68 37.61 -34.88
CA LEU A 1036 0.72 37.04 -33.93
C LEU A 1036 0.09 35.72 -34.41
N GLN A 1037 0.20 35.34 -35.69
CA GLN A 1037 -0.37 34.07 -36.20
C GLN A 1037 -1.81 33.79 -35.68
N MET A 1038 -2.76 34.65 -36.04
CA MET A 1038 -4.16 34.70 -35.54
C MET A 1038 -5.00 33.42 -35.76
N GLY A 1039 -4.42 32.37 -36.35
CA GLY A 1039 -5.02 31.05 -36.51
C GLY A 1039 -4.99 30.17 -35.25
N THR A 1040 -4.17 30.51 -34.24
CA THR A 1040 -4.09 29.78 -32.96
C THR A 1040 -4.92 30.47 -31.86
N LEU A 1041 -5.60 29.68 -31.02
CA LEU A 1041 -6.45 30.20 -29.94
C LEU A 1041 -5.64 31.01 -28.90
N GLN A 1042 -4.43 30.54 -28.57
CA GLN A 1042 -3.54 31.21 -27.61
C GLN A 1042 -3.17 32.63 -28.06
N SER A 1043 -2.86 32.81 -29.34
CA SER A 1043 -2.48 34.11 -29.88
C SER A 1043 -3.64 35.11 -29.91
N ARG A 1044 -4.89 34.64 -30.07
CA ARG A 1044 -6.08 35.47 -29.92
C ARG A 1044 -6.25 35.95 -28.48
N LEU A 1045 -6.04 35.07 -27.49
CA LEU A 1045 -6.08 35.45 -26.07
C LEU A 1045 -4.96 36.43 -25.70
N ASP A 1046 -3.77 36.26 -26.28
CA ASP A 1046 -2.65 37.18 -26.04
C ASP A 1046 -2.90 38.55 -26.69
N ALA A 1047 -3.49 38.59 -27.88
CA ALA A 1047 -3.94 39.83 -28.51
C ALA A 1047 -5.06 40.53 -27.71
N GLU A 1048 -6.01 39.77 -27.14
CA GLU A 1048 -7.05 40.32 -26.25
C GLU A 1048 -6.46 40.91 -24.96
N PHE A 1049 -5.47 40.22 -24.38
CA PHE A 1049 -4.75 40.73 -23.22
C PHE A 1049 -4.05 42.07 -23.55
N LEU A 1050 -3.34 42.16 -24.68
CA LEU A 1050 -2.69 43.39 -25.11
C LEU A 1050 -3.70 44.51 -25.40
N LEU A 1051 -4.83 44.19 -26.05
CA LEU A 1051 -5.89 45.16 -26.32
C LEU A 1051 -6.39 45.79 -25.02
N ALA A 1052 -6.63 44.98 -23.97
CA ALA A 1052 -7.05 45.49 -22.66
C ALA A 1052 -6.00 46.42 -22.03
N GLN A 1053 -4.72 46.05 -22.09
CA GLN A 1053 -3.63 46.91 -21.57
C GLN A 1053 -3.51 48.22 -22.37
N MET A 1054 -3.58 48.17 -23.70
CA MET A 1054 -3.49 49.35 -24.57
C MET A 1054 -4.70 50.29 -24.41
N CYS A 1055 -5.90 49.73 -24.19
CA CYS A 1055 -7.10 50.49 -23.83
C CYS A 1055 -6.92 51.25 -22.50
N SER A 1056 -6.29 50.64 -21.50
CA SER A 1056 -6.01 51.30 -20.21
C SER A 1056 -5.05 52.50 -20.33
N VAL A 1057 -4.12 52.45 -21.30
CA VAL A 1057 -3.16 53.51 -21.61
C VAL A 1057 -3.75 54.54 -22.61
N LYS A 1058 -4.88 54.24 -23.25
CA LYS A 1058 -5.49 55.01 -24.35
C LYS A 1058 -4.56 55.16 -25.57
N PHE A 1059 -3.83 54.10 -25.91
CA PHE A 1059 -2.91 54.09 -27.05
C PHE A 1059 -3.67 53.81 -28.36
N LYS A 1060 -4.28 54.86 -28.95
CA LYS A 1060 -5.20 54.77 -30.09
C LYS A 1060 -4.67 53.92 -31.27
N GLU A 1061 -3.42 54.11 -31.67
CA GLU A 1061 -2.80 53.42 -32.82
C GLU A 1061 -2.82 51.88 -32.65
N TRP A 1062 -2.39 51.39 -31.48
CA TRP A 1062 -2.39 49.97 -31.16
C TRP A 1062 -3.79 49.39 -30.97
N ILE A 1063 -4.71 50.18 -30.39
CA ILE A 1063 -6.11 49.77 -30.21
C ILE A 1063 -6.76 49.50 -31.57
N VAL A 1064 -6.55 50.38 -32.56
CA VAL A 1064 -7.07 50.16 -33.91
C VAL A 1064 -6.48 48.88 -34.50
N VAL A 1065 -5.16 48.68 -34.46
CA VAL A 1065 -4.52 47.47 -35.03
C VAL A 1065 -5.00 46.18 -34.36
N LEU A 1066 -5.02 46.11 -33.03
CA LEU A 1066 -5.41 44.88 -32.31
C LEU A 1066 -6.91 44.60 -32.39
N ALA A 1067 -7.76 45.62 -32.28
CA ALA A 1067 -9.21 45.44 -32.38
C ALA A 1067 -9.65 45.02 -33.80
N THR A 1068 -8.88 45.42 -34.82
CA THR A 1068 -9.14 45.02 -36.21
C THR A 1068 -8.72 43.59 -36.48
N LEU A 1069 -7.54 43.16 -36.00
CA LEU A 1069 -7.12 41.76 -36.06
C LEU A 1069 -8.09 40.83 -35.31
N LEU A 1070 -8.63 41.27 -34.16
CA LEU A 1070 -9.60 40.51 -33.35
C LEU A 1070 -11.06 40.66 -33.82
N ARG A 1071 -11.32 41.48 -34.83
CA ARG A 1071 -12.66 41.82 -35.34
C ARG A 1071 -13.65 42.34 -34.27
N ARG A 1072 -13.18 43.12 -33.31
CA ARG A 1072 -14.00 43.69 -32.22
C ARG A 1072 -14.64 45.02 -32.66
N SER A 1073 -15.84 44.95 -33.24
CA SER A 1073 -16.55 46.13 -33.76
C SER A 1073 -16.96 47.13 -32.67
N GLU A 1074 -17.26 46.68 -31.45
CA GLU A 1074 -17.66 47.55 -30.33
C GLU A 1074 -16.55 48.52 -29.92
N VAL A 1075 -15.32 48.02 -29.75
CA VAL A 1075 -14.16 48.83 -29.35
C VAL A 1075 -13.79 49.85 -30.43
N LEU A 1076 -13.90 49.45 -31.70
CA LEU A 1076 -13.65 50.34 -32.85
C LEU A 1076 -14.75 51.40 -32.97
N PHE A 1077 -16.01 51.03 -32.80
CA PHE A 1077 -17.13 51.97 -32.80
C PHE A 1077 -16.97 53.03 -31.70
N ASP A 1078 -16.64 52.63 -30.48
CA ASP A 1078 -16.39 53.55 -29.36
C ASP A 1078 -15.23 54.50 -29.61
N LEU A 1079 -14.21 54.07 -30.36
CA LEU A 1079 -13.07 54.90 -30.73
C LEU A 1079 -13.43 55.90 -31.84
N PHE A 1080 -14.15 55.44 -32.88
CA PHE A 1080 -14.47 56.22 -34.07
C PHE A 1080 -15.64 57.19 -33.88
N ARG A 1081 -16.62 56.87 -33.01
CA ARG A 1081 -17.76 57.77 -32.74
C ARG A 1081 -17.33 59.16 -32.28
N HIS A 1082 -16.15 59.24 -31.64
CA HIS A 1082 -15.59 60.48 -31.12
C HIS A 1082 -14.57 61.13 -32.06
N ASP A 1083 -14.20 60.49 -33.18
CA ASP A 1083 -13.12 60.93 -34.07
C ASP A 1083 -13.36 60.47 -35.54
N LEU A 1084 -14.35 61.09 -36.21
CA LEU A 1084 -14.77 60.73 -37.58
C LEU A 1084 -13.66 60.86 -38.63
N ARG A 1085 -12.68 61.75 -38.41
CA ARG A 1085 -11.51 61.88 -39.31
C ARG A 1085 -10.64 60.64 -39.30
N LEU A 1086 -10.52 60.00 -38.13
CA LEU A 1086 -9.76 58.77 -37.96
C LEU A 1086 -10.48 57.59 -38.63
N TRP A 1087 -11.81 57.59 -38.59
CA TRP A 1087 -12.65 56.65 -39.35
C TRP A 1087 -12.46 56.77 -40.87
N GLU A 1088 -12.51 57.97 -41.43
CA GLU A 1088 -12.30 58.21 -42.87
C GLU A 1088 -10.91 57.75 -43.32
N ALA A 1089 -9.86 58.05 -42.54
CA ALA A 1089 -8.51 57.60 -42.85
C ALA A 1089 -8.40 56.07 -42.78
N TYR A 1090 -8.99 55.45 -41.76
CA TYR A 1090 -9.00 54.01 -41.56
C TYR A 1090 -9.74 53.26 -42.68
N SER A 1091 -10.94 53.71 -43.06
CA SER A 1091 -11.75 53.09 -44.11
C SER A 1091 -11.05 53.14 -45.48
N ILE A 1092 -10.47 54.28 -45.83
CA ILE A 1092 -9.69 54.44 -47.08
C ILE A 1092 -8.46 53.52 -47.07
N THR A 1093 -7.73 53.41 -45.95
CA THR A 1093 -6.54 52.55 -45.88
C THR A 1093 -6.85 51.06 -46.02
N LEU A 1094 -7.95 50.58 -45.46
CA LEU A 1094 -8.35 49.17 -45.61
C LEU A 1094 -8.91 48.84 -47.00
N GLN A 1095 -9.66 49.76 -47.62
CA GLN A 1095 -10.20 49.56 -48.97
C GLN A 1095 -9.12 49.65 -50.06
N SER A 1096 -8.06 50.45 -49.83
CA SER A 1096 -6.97 50.63 -50.80
C SER A 1096 -5.95 49.48 -50.84
N HIS A 1097 -5.89 48.62 -49.82
CA HIS A 1097 -4.89 47.56 -49.73
C HIS A 1097 -5.51 46.16 -49.99
N PRO A 1098 -5.06 45.43 -51.03
CA PRO A 1098 -5.65 44.15 -51.42
C PRO A 1098 -5.44 43.02 -50.37
N ALA A 1099 -4.46 43.17 -49.47
CA ALA A 1099 -4.21 42.21 -48.39
C ALA A 1099 -5.28 42.24 -47.28
N PHE A 1100 -6.18 43.23 -47.26
CA PHE A 1100 -7.15 43.43 -46.18
C PHE A 1100 -8.61 43.15 -46.59
N THR A 1101 -8.80 42.45 -47.71
CA THR A 1101 -10.13 42.03 -48.22
C THR A 1101 -10.96 41.30 -47.18
N GLU A 1102 -10.33 40.49 -46.33
CA GLU A 1102 -10.98 39.72 -45.26
C GLU A 1102 -11.66 40.57 -44.16
N TYR A 1103 -11.39 41.87 -44.09
CA TYR A 1103 -11.96 42.79 -43.09
C TYR A 1103 -13.05 43.72 -43.66
N HIS A 1104 -13.44 43.56 -44.93
CA HIS A 1104 -14.46 44.40 -45.55
C HIS A 1104 -15.85 44.20 -44.94
N ASP A 1105 -16.18 43.00 -44.47
CA ASP A 1105 -17.43 42.72 -43.74
C ASP A 1105 -17.50 43.52 -42.43
N LEU A 1106 -16.35 43.67 -41.75
CA LEU A 1106 -16.24 44.45 -40.51
C LEU A 1106 -16.38 45.95 -40.79
N LEU A 1107 -15.82 46.43 -41.90
CA LEU A 1107 -16.04 47.81 -42.35
C LEU A 1107 -17.52 48.09 -42.61
N ALA A 1108 -18.21 47.22 -43.34
CA ALA A 1108 -19.63 47.37 -43.62
C ALA A 1108 -20.47 47.42 -42.33
N SER A 1109 -20.18 46.54 -41.37
CA SER A 1109 -20.85 46.55 -40.07
C SER A 1109 -20.58 47.82 -39.24
N LEU A 1110 -19.36 48.36 -39.30
CA LEU A 1110 -19.01 49.61 -38.62
C LEU A 1110 -19.64 50.83 -39.29
N GLU A 1111 -19.70 50.85 -40.62
CA GLU A 1111 -20.34 51.91 -41.41
C GLU A 1111 -21.85 51.95 -41.14
N GLU A 1112 -22.51 50.80 -41.03
CA GLU A 1112 -23.91 50.71 -40.61
C GLU A 1112 -24.08 51.27 -39.18
N LYS A 1113 -23.24 50.86 -38.22
CA LYS A 1113 -23.34 51.36 -36.83
C LYS A 1113 -23.04 52.85 -36.69
N LEU A 1114 -22.09 53.39 -37.45
CA LEU A 1114 -21.71 54.81 -37.41
C LEU A 1114 -22.69 55.72 -38.17
N SER A 1115 -23.45 55.17 -39.12
CA SER A 1115 -24.46 55.90 -39.89
C SER A 1115 -25.82 56.00 -39.19
N TYR A 1116 -26.11 55.14 -38.20
CA TYR A 1116 -27.26 55.32 -37.31
C TYR A 1116 -27.04 56.50 -36.37
N PRO A 1117 -27.80 57.61 -36.47
CA PRO A 1117 -27.72 58.69 -35.51
C PRO A 1117 -28.20 58.19 -34.15
N SER A 1118 -27.38 58.41 -33.11
CA SER A 1118 -27.64 58.07 -31.72
C SER A 1118 -28.93 58.72 -31.20
N ASN A 1119 -30.07 58.06 -31.42
CA ASN A 1119 -31.37 58.51 -30.93
C ASN A 1119 -32.23 57.33 -30.46
N SER A 1120 -31.64 56.36 -29.77
CA SER A 1120 -32.38 55.42 -28.92
C SER A 1120 -31.42 54.51 -28.17
N GLU A 1121 -31.00 54.90 -26.97
CA GLU A 1121 -30.59 53.97 -25.89
C GLU A 1121 -30.26 54.81 -24.63
N ASN A 1122 -31.33 55.24 -23.95
CA ASN A 1122 -31.31 55.53 -22.52
C ASN A 1122 -32.44 54.69 -21.93
N ILE A 1123 -32.17 53.42 -21.66
CA ILE A 1123 -32.81 52.60 -20.62
C ILE A 1123 -31.74 51.67 -20.04
#